data_AF-S0EZG8-F1
#
_entry.id   AF-S0EZG8-F1
#
_cell.length_a   1.000
_cell.length_b   1.000
_cell.length_c   1.000
_cell.angle_alpha   90.00
_cell.angle_beta   90.00
_cell.angle_gamma   90.00
#
_symmetry.space_group_name_H-M   'P 1'
#
loop_
_entity.id
_entity.type
_entity.pdbx_description
1 polymer ?
#
loop_
_entity_poly.entity_id
_entity_poly.type
_entity_poly.pdbx_seq_one_letter_code
_entity_poly.pdbx_strand_id
1 'polypeptide(L)'
;MPLKIASQGQKSLVWNGSFFVHHSLAHVNRELLLALLDDPDFNASFLPFIDHYEPATFTPEGDHGTKLLEIQNRLLPEEPTLTLRHRWPPDWCRPRHGKLIVIQPWEYGAIPADWVTAAQQPDEIWAYSTYVRDCYLRAGIPSEKVFVVPCGINPNRFYPNRPPLDLVADPRFSAIQPDTFVFLFVGGTIPRKGIDILLEAWQRAFTPKDDVALIIKDFGVKSFYRGQTLQEQIARLQASGACAPIFYLDEDLSDEQIAALYASCHCLVHPYRGEGYALPVAEAMACGKPVIVTGEGAALDFASNDNAYLIPATIEYFPEARIGDIPTFGLPFWAKPDGEALVELLRRVASNREEARERGLCAAQHMAQNHTWAHAARIALSRLKAVCEQPSQAEILPFGLEALPLDAEPDVLQSTLDWESRRKSVLQRAREGQWESLLPEIEACLQEQPEDADLCNALALCYFYTGNHQKAVEVLELAVTKHPNSRDLHHNLAYFLLMQGRGKEALPHALAAFRLTPGELQVRKTLERCARWVLQEARKRLRAVPSSRRHTVKSSEEYRQLMRAYQEAQKALDGKGDVGRPRLSLCMIVKNEARFLANCLQSAKDVVDEIIVVDTGSTDETPQIARSFGAKVIEHVWKDDFSEARNVSIQHATGNWALWLDADEEIAPNAGIHFRNAIEKAPADVGGYMVKIRNWLSSPQRNEQGEVVVHHGVRLFRLVPGVRFEGRVHEQNMLSLTRLGYKTASYEGLVFDHYGYAHEIMQERNKHERFIRMLEHEVAECQDATLRPFQLFNLGNAYFTQNDMANAVRYFEQAAAEASPQHEYSYILFYEWALALHALGHFQQALEVCRHAESLKIEHSGLSFAKGQCFLALERYQEAEAAFSEAIKLGTQRKNLYAEAGDLGLGSYKAYYALALALRGQERYEEALDCCKKALELRPGMHEARHLMAQMLQKLGRKEEARNVLEMLLEHLPTNEMLVRELAELLMELEDYEEAYIYWQRAALRQPDATDVLAKFASCCEHLQRWEEALELYLRLNAQGCETPEVYVNLGRVLTALNRIAEAVDCYAEAIRVGPAYGNAYFNAGDLLYKLGCYDRAADVYAAGLQVEPQRRSGFFVLGNCYFQLRAYEAAILAYRQELALHPDHAEAQHNLALAEAMLTEQTAA
;
A
#
# COMPACT_ATOMS: atom_id res chain seq x y z
N MET A 1 -25.29 30.58 16.85
CA MET A 1 -26.10 30.45 18.08
C MET A 1 -25.27 30.84 19.29
N PRO A 2 -25.83 31.45 20.36
CA PRO A 2 -25.09 31.65 21.60
C PRO A 2 -24.77 30.28 22.23
N LEU A 3 -23.51 30.08 22.61
CA LEU A 3 -23.00 28.88 23.29
C LEU A 3 -23.76 28.67 24.61
N LYS A 4 -24.52 27.57 24.72
CA LYS A 4 -25.17 27.17 25.97
C LYS A 4 -24.10 26.60 26.91
N ILE A 5 -23.92 27.23 28.07
CA ILE A 5 -23.11 26.71 29.17
C ILE A 5 -23.92 25.62 29.88
N ALA A 6 -23.27 24.51 30.25
CA ALA A 6 -23.87 23.44 31.03
C ALA A 6 -24.55 23.98 32.29
N SER A 7 -25.77 23.52 32.57
CA SER A 7 -26.42 23.77 33.87
C SER A 7 -25.62 23.09 34.98
N GLN A 8 -25.40 23.79 36.09
CA GLN A 8 -24.74 23.23 37.28
C GLN A 8 -25.47 21.95 37.73
N GLY A 9 -24.78 20.80 37.65
CA GLY A 9 -25.29 19.50 38.15
C GLY A 9 -25.22 18.32 37.16
N GLN A 10 -25.03 18.54 35.86
CA GLN A 10 -24.96 17.46 34.86
C GLN A 10 -23.57 16.83 34.75
N LYS A 11 -23.51 15.50 34.60
CA LYS A 11 -22.28 14.73 34.32
C LYS A 11 -21.88 14.90 32.86
N SER A 12 -20.60 15.10 32.59
CA SER A 12 -20.09 15.33 31.24
C SER A 12 -19.67 14.02 30.57
N LEU A 13 -20.24 13.73 29.40
CA LEU A 13 -19.94 12.54 28.59
C LEU A 13 -19.27 12.97 27.29
N VAL A 14 -18.07 12.46 27.03
CA VAL A 14 -17.37 12.63 25.75
C VAL A 14 -17.40 11.32 24.97
N TRP A 15 -18.03 11.33 23.80
CA TRP A 15 -18.11 10.18 22.91
C TRP A 15 -17.06 10.28 21.80
N ASN A 16 -16.23 9.26 21.61
CA ASN A 16 -15.20 9.23 20.57
C ASN A 16 -15.49 8.13 19.56
N GLY A 17 -15.67 8.50 18.29
CA GLY A 17 -15.95 7.56 17.21
C GLY A 17 -16.46 8.22 15.93
N SER A 18 -16.65 7.44 14.87
CA SER A 18 -17.20 7.93 13.60
C SER A 18 -18.71 8.21 13.73
N PHE A 19 -19.20 9.32 13.19
CA PHE A 19 -20.63 9.69 13.23
C PHE A 19 -21.23 9.96 11.84
N PHE A 20 -20.47 10.49 10.89
CA PHE A 20 -21.02 11.02 9.63
C PHE A 20 -20.61 10.20 8.40
N VAL A 21 -20.54 8.88 8.57
CA VAL A 21 -20.13 7.91 7.55
C VAL A 21 -21.10 6.72 7.49
N HIS A 22 -21.15 6.03 6.35
CA HIS A 22 -22.18 5.02 6.02
C HIS A 22 -21.91 3.58 6.52
N HIS A 23 -20.99 3.38 7.47
CA HIS A 23 -20.75 2.05 8.06
C HIS A 23 -21.52 1.82 9.38
N SER A 24 -21.59 0.56 9.82
CA SER A 24 -22.38 0.13 10.98
C SER A 24 -21.98 0.80 12.30
N LEU A 25 -20.69 0.90 12.63
CA LEU A 25 -20.26 1.53 13.90
C LEU A 25 -20.74 3.00 14.00
N ALA A 26 -20.73 3.74 12.88
CA ALA A 26 -21.20 5.12 12.86
C ALA A 26 -22.72 5.20 12.98
N HIS A 27 -23.46 4.25 12.41
CA HIS A 27 -24.89 4.13 12.62
C HIS A 27 -25.22 3.91 14.11
N VAL A 28 -24.55 2.95 14.77
CA VAL A 28 -24.72 2.70 16.21
C VAL A 28 -24.37 3.94 17.03
N ASN A 29 -23.28 4.64 16.71
CA ASN A 29 -22.87 5.88 17.38
C ASN A 29 -23.98 6.94 17.32
N ARG A 30 -24.54 7.20 16.13
CA ARG A 30 -25.62 8.18 15.95
C ARG A 30 -26.86 7.81 16.74
N GLU A 31 -27.37 6.60 16.55
CA GLU A 31 -28.66 6.19 17.12
C GLU A 31 -28.60 6.05 18.64
N LEU A 32 -27.53 5.45 19.17
CA LEU A 32 -27.37 5.30 20.63
C LEU A 32 -27.11 6.64 21.31
N LEU A 33 -26.30 7.53 20.71
CA LEU A 33 -26.13 8.89 21.24
C LEU A 33 -27.47 9.65 21.23
N LEU A 34 -28.19 9.64 20.11
CA LEU A 34 -29.47 10.34 19.98
C LEU A 34 -30.48 9.87 21.01
N ALA A 35 -30.57 8.56 21.25
CA ALA A 35 -31.47 7.97 22.24
C ALA A 35 -31.04 8.24 23.70
N LEU A 36 -29.76 8.58 23.96
CA LEU A 36 -29.25 8.93 25.29
C LEU A 36 -29.45 10.42 25.65
N LEU A 37 -29.66 11.30 24.67
CA LEU A 37 -29.72 12.76 24.88
C LEU A 37 -30.94 13.24 25.67
N ASP A 38 -31.96 12.40 25.82
CA ASP A 38 -33.19 12.76 26.52
C ASP A 38 -33.06 12.65 28.06
N ASP A 39 -31.94 12.12 28.58
CA ASP A 39 -31.69 12.05 30.03
C ASP A 39 -31.08 13.35 30.58
N PRO A 40 -31.71 13.98 31.60
CA PRO A 40 -31.28 15.27 32.13
C PRO A 40 -30.01 15.22 32.98
N ASP A 41 -29.50 14.04 33.35
CA ASP A 41 -28.31 13.87 34.20
C ASP A 41 -27.01 13.97 33.41
N PHE A 42 -27.05 13.82 32.08
CA PHE A 42 -25.87 13.79 31.23
C PHE A 42 -25.86 14.92 30.20
N ASN A 43 -24.69 15.53 30.03
CA ASN A 43 -24.41 16.45 28.93
C ASN A 43 -23.37 15.81 28.01
N ALA A 44 -23.81 15.39 26.82
CA ALA A 44 -22.94 14.76 25.84
C ALA A 44 -22.27 15.80 24.91
N SER A 45 -21.02 15.53 24.58
CA SER A 45 -20.28 16.09 23.45
C SER A 45 -19.57 14.93 22.76
N PHE A 46 -19.21 15.06 21.48
CA PHE A 46 -18.48 13.99 20.80
C PHE A 46 -17.29 14.53 20.03
N LEU A 47 -16.26 13.69 19.98
CA LEU A 47 -15.09 13.81 19.13
C LEU A 47 -15.32 12.89 17.94
N PRO A 48 -15.67 13.43 16.76
CA PRO A 48 -15.66 12.63 15.56
C PRO A 48 -14.23 12.11 15.37
N PHE A 49 -14.08 10.83 15.07
CA PHE A 49 -12.78 10.22 14.81
C PHE A 49 -12.18 10.81 13.52
N ILE A 50 -11.48 11.94 13.66
CA ILE A 50 -10.95 12.75 12.54
C ILE A 50 -9.47 12.45 12.28
N ASP A 51 -8.76 11.88 13.26
CA ASP A 51 -7.35 11.51 13.10
C ASP A 51 -7.24 10.22 12.27
N HIS A 52 -7.06 10.42 10.95
CA HIS A 52 -6.47 9.50 9.96
C HIS A 52 -7.30 8.48 9.18
N TYR A 53 -8.63 8.36 9.30
CA TYR A 53 -9.30 7.25 8.58
C TYR A 53 -10.53 7.55 7.72
N GLU A 54 -11.46 8.43 8.12
CA GLU A 54 -12.70 8.56 7.32
C GLU A 54 -13.28 9.99 7.32
N PRO A 55 -13.23 10.72 6.19
CA PRO A 55 -13.94 11.99 6.06
C PRO A 55 -15.46 11.74 6.11
N ALA A 56 -16.22 12.71 6.62
CA ALA A 56 -17.68 12.64 6.60
C ALA A 56 -18.19 12.42 5.17
N THR A 57 -18.95 11.35 4.94
CA THR A 57 -19.50 11.02 3.61
C THR A 57 -20.88 11.63 3.40
N PHE A 58 -21.55 12.10 4.47
CA PHE A 58 -22.83 12.78 4.39
C PHE A 58 -23.02 13.78 5.53
N THR A 59 -23.91 14.76 5.31
CA THR A 59 -24.43 15.61 6.38
C THR A 59 -25.81 15.09 6.76
N PRO A 60 -26.09 14.75 8.03
CA PRO A 60 -27.41 14.28 8.40
C PRO A 60 -28.45 15.40 8.25
N GLU A 61 -29.58 15.07 7.64
CA GLU A 61 -30.68 16.01 7.37
C GLU A 61 -31.79 15.88 8.44
N GLY A 62 -32.65 16.91 8.53
CA GLY A 62 -33.79 16.95 9.46
C GLY A 62 -33.42 17.23 10.92
N ASP A 63 -34.36 16.98 11.83
CA ASP A 63 -34.24 17.33 13.26
C ASP A 63 -33.11 16.57 13.97
N HIS A 64 -32.86 15.31 13.60
CA HIS A 64 -31.76 14.51 14.15
C HIS A 64 -30.39 15.04 13.71
N GLY A 65 -30.26 15.47 12.45
CA GLY A 65 -29.05 16.10 11.95
C GLY A 65 -28.74 17.43 12.63
N THR A 66 -29.77 18.26 12.83
CA THR A 66 -29.64 19.52 13.56
C THR A 66 -29.15 19.28 15.00
N LYS A 67 -29.72 18.31 15.72
CA LYS A 67 -29.28 17.94 17.08
C LYS A 67 -27.83 17.44 17.11
N LEU A 68 -27.41 16.59 16.16
CA LEU A 68 -26.03 16.09 16.09
C LEU A 68 -25.03 17.22 15.81
N LEU A 69 -25.36 18.13 14.89
CA LEU A 69 -24.55 19.31 14.60
C LEU A 69 -24.48 20.28 15.79
N GLU A 70 -25.59 20.46 16.53
CA GLU A 70 -25.58 21.24 17.77
C GLU A 70 -24.63 20.65 18.82
N ILE A 71 -24.58 19.32 18.96
CA ILE A 71 -23.69 18.63 19.90
C ILE A 71 -22.23 18.68 19.44
N GLN A 72 -21.99 18.52 18.13
CA GLN A 72 -20.65 18.64 17.55
C GLN A 72 -20.04 20.02 17.82
N ASN A 73 -20.87 21.07 17.83
CA ASN A 73 -20.46 22.44 18.08
C ASN A 73 -20.36 22.79 19.58
N ARG A 74 -20.56 21.83 20.50
CA ARG A 74 -20.35 22.04 21.95
C ARG A 74 -18.86 22.02 22.27
N LEU A 75 -18.46 22.87 23.21
CA LEU A 75 -17.12 22.83 23.79
C LEU A 75 -16.94 21.51 24.57
N LEU A 76 -15.86 20.80 24.27
CA LEU A 76 -15.51 19.60 25.03
C LEU A 76 -15.12 19.98 26.46
N PRO A 77 -15.60 19.24 27.46
CA PRO A 77 -15.20 19.43 28.86
C PRO A 77 -13.70 19.13 29.03
N GLU A 78 -12.96 19.97 29.75
CA GLU A 78 -11.53 19.72 30.06
C GLU A 78 -11.33 18.45 30.93
N GLU A 79 -12.30 18.16 31.80
CA GLU A 79 -12.33 16.99 32.68
C GLU A 79 -13.67 16.26 32.48
N PRO A 80 -13.80 15.41 31.46
CA PRO A 80 -15.02 14.64 31.27
C PRO A 80 -15.25 13.70 32.47
N THR A 81 -16.50 13.54 32.88
CA THR A 81 -16.86 12.53 33.89
C THR A 81 -16.71 11.13 33.28
N LEU A 82 -17.13 10.99 32.03
CA LEU A 82 -17.10 9.75 31.26
C LEU A 82 -16.54 10.00 29.86
N THR A 83 -15.70 9.09 29.41
CA THR A 83 -15.30 8.96 28.00
C THR A 83 -15.80 7.63 27.48
N LEU A 84 -16.58 7.65 26.42
CA LEU A 84 -17.04 6.45 25.72
C LEU A 84 -16.36 6.38 24.35
N ARG A 85 -15.77 5.23 24.01
CA ARG A 85 -15.06 5.02 22.75
C ARG A 85 -15.67 3.89 21.95
N HIS A 86 -15.96 4.16 20.69
CA HIS A 86 -16.56 3.20 19.78
C HIS A 86 -16.11 3.49 18.34
N ARG A 87 -15.01 2.85 17.92
CA ARG A 87 -14.33 3.09 16.64
C ARG A 87 -13.47 1.89 16.22
N TRP A 88 -13.02 1.91 14.97
CA TRP A 88 -12.02 0.98 14.45
C TRP A 88 -10.85 1.73 13.80
N PRO A 89 -9.58 1.34 14.03
CA PRO A 89 -9.13 0.37 15.03
C PRO A 89 -9.48 0.77 16.48
N PRO A 90 -9.63 -0.19 17.40
CA PRO A 90 -9.96 0.08 18.79
C PRO A 90 -8.91 0.96 19.49
N ASP A 91 -9.35 1.79 20.45
CA ASP A 91 -8.46 2.62 21.27
C ASP A 91 -8.77 2.44 22.75
N TRP A 92 -7.87 1.71 23.41
CA TRP A 92 -7.97 1.30 24.81
C TRP A 92 -7.28 2.27 25.78
N CYS A 93 -6.65 3.35 25.29
CA CYS A 93 -5.84 4.24 26.12
C CYS A 93 -6.67 5.02 27.14
N ARG A 94 -6.41 4.82 28.44
CA ARG A 94 -7.13 5.53 29.52
C ARG A 94 -6.99 7.07 29.38
N PRO A 95 -8.10 7.84 29.43
CA PRO A 95 -8.06 9.29 29.43
C PRO A 95 -7.47 9.83 30.74
N ARG A 96 -6.91 11.06 30.71
CA ARG A 96 -6.28 11.71 31.87
C ARG A 96 -7.26 11.96 33.03
N HIS A 97 -8.53 12.14 32.73
CA HIS A 97 -9.60 12.41 33.69
C HIS A 97 -10.84 11.60 33.32
N GLY A 98 -11.64 11.27 34.34
CA GLY A 98 -12.90 10.54 34.17
C GLY A 98 -12.73 9.04 33.97
N LYS A 99 -13.86 8.39 33.72
CA LYS A 99 -13.99 6.95 33.52
C LYS A 99 -13.96 6.62 32.02
N LEU A 100 -13.42 5.45 31.65
CA LEU A 100 -13.36 4.97 30.27
C LEU A 100 -14.31 3.80 30.05
N ILE A 101 -15.16 3.92 29.03
CA ILE A 101 -15.99 2.84 28.50
C ILE A 101 -15.59 2.59 27.06
N VAL A 102 -15.35 1.33 26.70
CA VAL A 102 -15.06 0.93 25.32
C VAL A 102 -16.19 0.04 24.81
N ILE A 103 -16.82 0.43 23.70
CA ILE A 103 -17.75 -0.43 22.96
C ILE A 103 -16.94 -1.10 21.86
N GLN A 104 -16.92 -2.43 21.82
CA GLN A 104 -16.12 -3.15 20.84
C GLN A 104 -16.77 -4.47 20.38
N PRO A 105 -17.30 -4.53 19.14
CA PRO A 105 -17.84 -5.77 18.57
C PRO A 105 -16.73 -6.74 18.14
N TRP A 106 -17.11 -8.02 17.99
CA TRP A 106 -16.25 -9.10 17.52
C TRP A 106 -17.05 -10.28 16.96
N GLU A 107 -16.49 -11.08 16.04
CA GLU A 107 -17.26 -12.10 15.31
C GLU A 107 -16.63 -13.51 15.26
N TYR A 108 -15.45 -13.72 15.85
CA TYR A 108 -14.63 -14.93 15.59
C TYR A 108 -14.41 -15.84 16.80
N GLY A 109 -15.24 -15.74 17.84
CA GLY A 109 -15.22 -16.65 19.00
C GLY A 109 -14.05 -16.47 19.99
N ALA A 110 -12.85 -16.12 19.49
CA ALA A 110 -11.64 -15.78 20.25
C ALA A 110 -11.19 -14.36 19.89
N ILE A 111 -10.97 -13.50 20.89
CA ILE A 111 -10.56 -12.09 20.67
C ILE A 111 -9.08 -11.97 20.30
N PRO A 112 -8.63 -10.85 19.69
CA PRO A 112 -7.22 -10.60 19.41
C PRO A 112 -6.35 -10.69 20.67
N ALA A 113 -5.14 -11.24 20.54
CA ALA A 113 -4.22 -11.42 21.66
C ALA A 113 -3.89 -10.09 22.35
N ASP A 114 -3.65 -9.04 21.58
CA ASP A 114 -3.34 -7.70 22.09
C ASP A 114 -4.51 -7.06 22.86
N TRP A 115 -5.76 -7.49 22.58
CA TRP A 115 -6.92 -6.99 23.31
C TRP A 115 -6.99 -7.55 24.72
N VAL A 116 -6.38 -8.69 25.03
CA VAL A 116 -6.46 -9.30 26.36
C VAL A 116 -5.86 -8.38 27.42
N THR A 117 -4.68 -7.83 27.13
CA THR A 117 -4.01 -6.87 28.02
C THR A 117 -4.67 -5.50 27.95
N ALA A 118 -5.06 -5.05 26.75
CA ALA A 118 -5.66 -3.73 26.56
C ALA A 118 -7.07 -3.60 27.19
N ALA A 119 -7.84 -4.69 27.22
CA ALA A 119 -9.16 -4.80 27.86
C ALA A 119 -9.12 -4.58 29.39
N GLN A 120 -7.93 -4.53 30.00
CA GLN A 120 -7.79 -4.19 31.42
C GLN A 120 -7.90 -2.68 31.70
N GLN A 121 -7.60 -1.84 30.71
CA GLN A 121 -7.57 -0.38 30.82
C GLN A 121 -8.94 0.29 31.05
N PRO A 122 -10.01 -0.06 30.31
CA PRO A 122 -11.33 0.55 30.52
C PRO A 122 -11.95 0.13 31.84
N ASP A 123 -12.79 1.01 32.39
CA ASP A 123 -13.63 0.69 33.55
C ASP A 123 -14.75 -0.30 33.15
N GLU A 124 -15.31 -0.16 31.95
CA GLU A 124 -16.24 -1.14 31.35
C GLU A 124 -16.01 -1.35 29.85
N ILE A 125 -16.27 -2.58 29.40
CA ILE A 125 -16.37 -2.98 28.01
C ILE A 125 -17.83 -3.29 27.72
N TRP A 126 -18.38 -2.66 26.68
CA TRP A 126 -19.73 -2.90 26.23
C TRP A 126 -19.71 -3.76 24.97
N ALA A 127 -20.27 -4.96 25.09
CA ALA A 127 -20.47 -5.91 24.01
C ALA A 127 -21.89 -5.78 23.45
N TYR A 128 -22.04 -5.92 22.13
CA TYR A 128 -23.37 -5.83 21.49
C TYR A 128 -24.29 -7.00 21.80
N SER A 129 -23.74 -8.16 22.15
CA SER A 129 -24.52 -9.37 22.36
C SER A 129 -23.89 -10.25 23.42
N THR A 130 -24.68 -11.19 23.93
CA THR A 130 -24.21 -12.24 24.84
C THR A 130 -23.05 -13.02 24.21
N TYR A 131 -23.14 -13.34 22.91
CA TYR A 131 -22.08 -14.01 22.16
C TYR A 131 -20.74 -13.25 22.21
N VAL A 132 -20.76 -11.93 21.96
CA VAL A 132 -19.55 -11.09 21.99
C VAL A 132 -19.00 -11.01 23.41
N ARG A 133 -19.85 -10.84 24.41
CA ARG A 133 -19.45 -10.87 25.82
C ARG A 133 -18.71 -12.17 26.15
N ASP A 134 -19.26 -13.31 25.74
CA ASP A 134 -18.66 -14.62 26.01
C ASP A 134 -17.31 -14.81 25.31
N CYS A 135 -17.06 -14.12 24.18
CA CYS A 135 -15.72 -14.10 23.57
C CYS A 135 -14.68 -13.48 24.51
N TYR A 136 -15.01 -12.37 25.19
CA TYR A 136 -14.11 -11.75 26.16
C TYR A 136 -13.95 -12.61 27.42
N LEU A 137 -15.03 -13.24 27.91
CA LEU A 137 -14.96 -14.09 29.10
C LEU A 137 -14.09 -15.33 28.86
N ARG A 138 -14.20 -15.96 27.67
CA ARG A 138 -13.32 -17.08 27.28
C ARG A 138 -11.85 -16.69 27.24
N ALA A 139 -11.54 -15.42 26.96
CA ALA A 139 -10.19 -14.90 26.99
C ALA A 139 -9.69 -14.47 28.39
N GLY A 140 -10.48 -14.74 29.43
CA GLY A 140 -10.11 -14.47 30.82
C GLY A 140 -10.40 -13.04 31.29
N ILE A 141 -11.15 -12.25 30.52
CA ILE A 141 -11.58 -10.92 30.97
C ILE A 141 -12.65 -11.08 32.06
N PRO A 142 -12.54 -10.39 33.21
CA PRO A 142 -13.49 -10.55 34.30
C PRO A 142 -14.91 -10.16 33.91
N SER A 143 -15.88 -10.95 34.37
CA SER A 143 -17.31 -10.79 34.01
C SER A 143 -17.93 -9.48 34.48
N GLU A 144 -17.34 -8.86 35.51
CA GLU A 144 -17.70 -7.55 36.05
C GLU A 144 -17.16 -6.37 35.23
N LYS A 145 -16.30 -6.63 34.23
CA LYS A 145 -15.84 -5.60 33.28
C LYS A 145 -16.61 -5.62 31.96
N VAL A 146 -17.25 -6.73 31.59
CA VAL A 146 -17.87 -6.90 30.25
C VAL A 146 -19.38 -7.02 30.36
N PHE A 147 -20.08 -6.00 29.89
CA PHE A 147 -21.54 -5.90 29.95
C PHE A 147 -22.15 -5.93 28.55
N VAL A 148 -23.34 -6.54 28.43
CA VAL A 148 -24.10 -6.51 27.19
C VAL A 148 -24.89 -5.19 27.13
N VAL A 149 -24.57 -4.36 26.13
CA VAL A 149 -25.37 -3.20 25.73
C VAL A 149 -25.76 -3.44 24.27
N PRO A 150 -26.98 -3.95 24.02
CA PRO A 150 -27.37 -4.37 22.69
C PRO A 150 -27.53 -3.18 21.75
N CYS A 151 -27.47 -3.45 20.44
CA CYS A 151 -27.98 -2.50 19.45
C CYS A 151 -29.51 -2.50 19.45
N GLY A 152 -30.11 -1.62 18.66
CA GLY A 152 -31.56 -1.57 18.50
C GLY A 152 -32.02 -1.23 17.10
N ILE A 153 -33.33 -1.18 16.91
CA ILE A 153 -33.99 -0.71 15.69
C ILE A 153 -34.75 0.59 15.95
N ASN A 154 -35.00 1.34 14.87
CA ASN A 154 -35.89 2.50 14.88
C ASN A 154 -37.32 2.05 14.49
N PRO A 155 -38.27 2.01 15.45
CA PRO A 155 -39.63 1.50 15.20
C PRO A 155 -40.47 2.44 14.32
N ASN A 156 -40.05 3.69 14.10
CA ASN A 156 -40.73 4.61 13.18
C ASN A 156 -40.29 4.40 11.72
N ARG A 157 -39.19 3.65 11.50
CA ARG A 157 -38.65 3.35 10.18
C ARG A 157 -38.86 1.90 9.80
N PHE A 158 -38.53 0.98 10.71
CA PHE A 158 -38.70 -0.46 10.52
C PHE A 158 -39.96 -0.89 11.27
N TYR A 159 -41.07 -1.00 10.54
CA TYR A 159 -42.37 -1.40 11.08
C TYR A 159 -43.16 -2.23 10.07
N PRO A 160 -44.09 -3.09 10.54
CA PRO A 160 -44.94 -3.88 9.64
C PRO A 160 -45.83 -3.02 8.76
N ASN A 161 -46.13 -3.48 7.55
CA ASN A 161 -47.05 -2.84 6.60
C ASN A 161 -46.64 -1.43 6.13
N ARG A 162 -45.35 -1.07 6.24
CA ARG A 162 -44.83 0.15 5.60
C ARG A 162 -44.91 0.05 4.06
N PRO A 163 -44.94 1.19 3.33
CA PRO A 163 -44.90 1.17 1.87
C PRO A 163 -43.67 0.41 1.34
N PRO A 164 -43.86 -0.62 0.47
CA PRO A 164 -42.77 -1.37 -0.13
C PRO A 164 -42.16 -0.63 -1.32
N LEU A 165 -40.93 -1.00 -1.70
CA LEU A 165 -40.39 -0.69 -3.03
C LEU A 165 -41.20 -1.46 -4.10
N ASP A 166 -41.58 -0.78 -5.18
CA ASP A 166 -42.30 -1.43 -6.30
C ASP A 166 -41.32 -2.24 -7.15
N LEU A 167 -41.09 -3.50 -6.77
CA LEU A 167 -40.18 -4.40 -7.49
C LEU A 167 -40.68 -4.72 -8.90
N VAL A 168 -41.99 -4.69 -9.16
CA VAL A 168 -42.55 -5.05 -10.47
C VAL A 168 -42.37 -3.91 -11.47
N ALA A 169 -42.53 -2.66 -11.03
CA ALA A 169 -42.33 -1.49 -11.87
C ALA A 169 -40.85 -1.13 -12.07
N ASP A 170 -39.96 -1.61 -11.22
CA ASP A 170 -38.54 -1.30 -11.26
C ASP A 170 -37.79 -2.18 -12.29
N PRO A 171 -37.17 -1.59 -13.34
CA PRO A 171 -36.51 -2.33 -14.40
C PRO A 171 -35.41 -3.30 -13.92
N ARG A 172 -34.81 -3.03 -12.75
CA ARG A 172 -33.75 -3.87 -12.16
C ARG A 172 -34.25 -5.26 -11.79
N PHE A 173 -35.55 -5.41 -11.54
CA PHE A 173 -36.18 -6.66 -11.13
C PHE A 173 -37.17 -7.19 -12.17
N SER A 174 -36.92 -6.92 -13.45
CA SER A 174 -37.83 -7.21 -14.58
C SER A 174 -38.37 -8.66 -14.69
N ALA A 175 -37.75 -9.64 -14.02
CA ALA A 175 -38.25 -11.02 -13.96
C ALA A 175 -39.15 -11.33 -12.76
N ILE A 176 -39.36 -10.39 -11.82
CA ILE A 176 -40.27 -10.54 -10.66
C ILE A 176 -41.70 -10.24 -11.09
N GLN A 177 -42.61 -11.18 -10.83
CA GLN A 177 -44.06 -11.01 -11.03
C GLN A 177 -44.75 -10.62 -9.72
N PRO A 178 -45.99 -10.09 -9.74
CA PRO A 178 -46.70 -9.63 -8.54
C PRO A 178 -46.82 -10.67 -7.41
N ASP A 179 -46.91 -11.96 -7.75
CA ASP A 179 -47.08 -13.05 -6.78
C ASP A 179 -45.79 -13.83 -6.45
N THR A 180 -44.66 -13.46 -7.07
CA THR A 180 -43.36 -14.13 -6.89
C THR A 180 -42.88 -14.03 -5.44
N PHE A 181 -42.42 -15.15 -4.87
CA PHE A 181 -41.90 -15.15 -3.50
C PHE A 181 -40.43 -14.69 -3.48
N VAL A 182 -40.19 -13.52 -2.88
CA VAL A 182 -38.87 -12.85 -2.90
C VAL A 182 -38.11 -13.07 -1.60
N PHE A 183 -36.96 -13.73 -1.67
CA PHE A 183 -35.96 -13.83 -0.61
C PHE A 183 -34.99 -12.66 -0.67
N LEU A 184 -34.45 -12.28 0.49
CA LEU A 184 -33.53 -11.16 0.62
C LEU A 184 -32.31 -11.55 1.44
N PHE A 185 -31.12 -11.17 0.98
CA PHE A 185 -29.89 -11.15 1.75
C PHE A 185 -29.40 -9.69 1.83
N VAL A 186 -29.02 -9.24 3.03
CA VAL A 186 -28.52 -7.87 3.26
C VAL A 186 -27.23 -7.93 4.06
N GLY A 187 -26.11 -7.59 3.42
CA GLY A 187 -24.79 -7.65 4.05
C GLY A 187 -23.65 -7.73 3.04
N GLY A 188 -22.40 -7.66 3.51
CA GLY A 188 -21.23 -7.89 2.66
C GLY A 188 -21.22 -9.31 2.10
N THR A 189 -20.95 -9.49 0.80
CA THR A 189 -20.86 -10.83 0.18
C THR A 189 -19.53 -11.53 0.48
N ILE A 190 -19.23 -11.77 1.76
CA ILE A 190 -17.98 -12.37 2.26
C ILE A 190 -18.26 -13.73 2.95
N PRO A 191 -17.26 -14.63 3.06
CA PRO A 191 -17.45 -15.95 3.68
C PRO A 191 -18.00 -15.90 5.12
N ARG A 192 -17.58 -14.93 5.95
CA ARG A 192 -18.10 -14.78 7.31
C ARG A 192 -19.63 -14.58 7.35
N LYS A 193 -20.19 -13.89 6.35
CA LYS A 193 -21.64 -13.61 6.25
C LYS A 193 -22.42 -14.80 5.66
N GLY A 194 -21.73 -15.82 5.15
CA GLY A 194 -22.30 -17.10 4.69
C GLY A 194 -23.03 -17.03 3.36
N ILE A 195 -22.76 -16.02 2.53
CA ILE A 195 -23.41 -15.90 1.22
C ILE A 195 -23.11 -17.10 0.31
N ASP A 196 -21.93 -17.69 0.42
CA ASP A 196 -21.56 -18.94 -0.26
C ASP A 196 -22.52 -20.09 0.09
N ILE A 197 -22.84 -20.25 1.38
CA ILE A 197 -23.78 -21.27 1.86
C ILE A 197 -25.18 -21.00 1.29
N LEU A 198 -25.60 -19.73 1.24
CA LEU A 198 -26.87 -19.35 0.64
C LEU A 198 -26.92 -19.64 -0.87
N LEU A 199 -25.88 -19.32 -1.62
CA LEU A 199 -25.83 -19.55 -3.07
C LEU A 199 -25.80 -21.04 -3.41
N GLU A 200 -25.11 -21.85 -2.63
CA GLU A 200 -25.12 -23.31 -2.76
C GLU A 200 -26.50 -23.89 -2.45
N ALA A 201 -27.10 -23.49 -1.32
CA ALA A 201 -28.45 -23.91 -0.97
C ALA A 201 -29.50 -23.44 -1.99
N TRP A 202 -29.36 -22.23 -2.53
CA TRP A 202 -30.29 -21.67 -3.52
C TRP A 202 -30.37 -22.50 -4.80
N GLN A 203 -29.21 -22.84 -5.37
CA GLN A 203 -29.11 -23.69 -6.57
C GLN A 203 -29.73 -25.07 -6.37
N ARG A 204 -29.67 -25.59 -5.15
CA ARG A 204 -30.22 -26.90 -4.80
C ARG A 204 -31.71 -26.84 -4.45
N ALA A 205 -32.15 -25.72 -3.87
CA ALA A 205 -33.52 -25.53 -3.43
C ALA A 205 -34.45 -25.26 -4.61
N PHE A 206 -34.03 -24.41 -5.56
CA PHE A 206 -34.90 -23.82 -6.58
C PHE A 206 -34.30 -23.84 -8.00
N THR A 207 -35.16 -24.13 -8.96
CA THR A 207 -34.91 -24.17 -10.40
C THR A 207 -35.52 -22.94 -11.09
N PRO A 208 -35.22 -22.67 -12.37
CA PRO A 208 -35.85 -21.56 -13.12
C PRO A 208 -37.38 -21.67 -13.25
N LYS A 209 -37.99 -22.80 -12.89
CA LYS A 209 -39.44 -23.02 -12.94
C LYS A 209 -40.16 -22.63 -11.64
N ASP A 210 -39.41 -22.47 -10.55
CA ASP A 210 -39.96 -22.09 -9.25
C ASP A 210 -40.23 -20.59 -9.24
N ASP A 211 -41.43 -20.18 -8.82
CA ASP A 211 -41.85 -18.76 -8.76
C ASP A 211 -41.29 -18.07 -7.50
N VAL A 212 -39.96 -18.01 -7.44
CA VAL A 212 -39.18 -17.42 -6.37
C VAL A 212 -38.04 -16.58 -6.94
N ALA A 213 -37.57 -15.59 -6.17
CA ALA A 213 -36.42 -14.77 -6.54
C ALA A 213 -35.54 -14.48 -5.33
N LEU A 214 -34.24 -14.32 -5.53
CA LEU A 214 -33.30 -13.90 -4.49
C LEU A 214 -32.75 -12.51 -4.81
N ILE A 215 -32.95 -11.55 -3.90
CA ILE A 215 -32.30 -10.24 -3.96
C ILE A 215 -31.12 -10.24 -2.98
N ILE A 216 -29.94 -9.84 -3.45
CA ILE A 216 -28.71 -9.69 -2.66
C ILE A 216 -28.37 -8.20 -2.62
N LYS A 217 -28.50 -7.58 -1.45
CA LYS A 217 -28.05 -6.22 -1.20
C LYS A 217 -26.67 -6.22 -0.54
N ASP A 218 -25.66 -5.80 -1.31
CA ASP A 218 -24.26 -5.78 -0.88
C ASP A 218 -23.82 -4.41 -0.33
N PHE A 219 -22.94 -4.41 0.66
CA PHE A 219 -22.24 -3.22 1.19
C PHE A 219 -20.71 -3.34 1.09
N GLY A 220 -20.19 -4.41 0.47
CA GLY A 220 -18.78 -4.82 0.47
C GLY A 220 -17.90 -4.22 -0.61
N VAL A 221 -18.47 -3.85 -1.77
CA VAL A 221 -17.71 -3.46 -2.98
C VAL A 221 -16.91 -2.17 -2.80
N LYS A 222 -17.45 -1.22 -2.01
CA LYS A 222 -16.86 0.10 -1.74
C LYS A 222 -16.32 0.27 -0.32
N SER A 223 -16.37 -0.77 0.50
CA SER A 223 -15.98 -0.72 1.92
C SER A 223 -14.70 -1.53 2.17
N PHE A 224 -14.36 -1.77 3.45
CA PHE A 224 -13.21 -2.56 3.88
C PHE A 224 -13.14 -3.98 3.27
N TYR A 225 -14.23 -4.49 2.68
CA TYR A 225 -14.31 -5.83 2.09
C TYR A 225 -13.90 -5.92 0.61
N ARG A 226 -13.39 -4.83 0.01
CA ARG A 226 -12.94 -4.79 -1.38
C ARG A 226 -11.95 -5.93 -1.70
N GLY A 227 -12.24 -6.72 -2.73
CA GLY A 227 -11.40 -7.85 -3.15
C GLY A 227 -11.69 -9.19 -2.43
N GLN A 228 -12.62 -9.21 -1.47
CA GLN A 228 -13.04 -10.43 -0.75
C GLN A 228 -14.49 -10.85 -1.06
N THR A 229 -15.15 -10.16 -2.00
CA THR A 229 -16.56 -10.32 -2.33
C THR A 229 -16.82 -11.41 -3.37
N LEU A 230 -17.88 -12.21 -3.21
CA LEU A 230 -18.28 -13.28 -4.14
C LEU A 230 -18.98 -12.77 -5.42
N GLN A 231 -18.67 -11.57 -5.90
CA GLN A 231 -19.31 -10.95 -7.07
C GLN A 231 -19.23 -11.80 -8.33
N GLU A 232 -18.05 -12.34 -8.64
CA GLU A 232 -17.87 -13.19 -9.82
C GLU A 232 -18.72 -14.46 -9.76
N GLN A 233 -18.83 -15.06 -8.58
CA GLN A 233 -19.63 -16.27 -8.39
C GLN A 233 -21.13 -15.95 -8.58
N ILE A 234 -21.60 -14.83 -8.05
CA ILE A 234 -22.98 -14.36 -8.25
C ILE A 234 -23.24 -14.11 -9.75
N ALA A 235 -22.32 -13.43 -10.44
CA ALA A 235 -22.44 -13.16 -11.88
C ALA A 235 -22.45 -14.45 -12.72
N ARG A 236 -21.60 -15.44 -12.37
CA ARG A 236 -21.60 -16.76 -13.03
C ARG A 236 -22.93 -17.49 -12.85
N LEU A 237 -23.51 -17.45 -11.65
CA LEU A 237 -24.82 -18.06 -11.38
C LEU A 237 -25.94 -17.35 -12.13
N GLN A 238 -25.94 -16.01 -12.17
CA GLN A 238 -26.87 -15.22 -12.99
C GLN A 238 -26.76 -15.60 -14.48
N ALA A 239 -25.55 -15.74 -15.00
CA ALA A 239 -25.30 -16.09 -16.42
C ALA A 239 -25.67 -17.55 -16.74
N SER A 240 -25.55 -18.47 -15.78
CA SER A 240 -25.82 -19.90 -15.99
C SER A 240 -27.27 -20.22 -16.33
N GLY A 241 -28.23 -19.42 -15.84
CA GLY A 241 -29.66 -19.71 -15.93
C GLY A 241 -30.08 -21.04 -15.30
N ALA A 242 -29.27 -21.66 -14.44
CA ALA A 242 -29.49 -23.01 -13.92
C ALA A 242 -30.39 -23.07 -12.67
N CYS A 243 -30.67 -21.93 -12.03
CA CYS A 243 -31.47 -21.81 -10.81
C CYS A 243 -32.47 -20.63 -10.91
N ALA A 244 -33.32 -20.47 -9.90
CA ALA A 244 -34.25 -19.35 -9.83
C ALA A 244 -33.52 -17.98 -9.82
N PRO A 245 -34.13 -16.90 -10.35
CA PRO A 245 -33.46 -15.61 -10.56
C PRO A 245 -32.76 -15.02 -9.32
N ILE A 246 -31.56 -14.49 -9.52
CA ILE A 246 -30.78 -13.76 -8.51
C ILE A 246 -30.57 -12.32 -8.99
N PHE A 247 -30.90 -11.35 -8.15
CA PHE A 247 -30.71 -9.92 -8.38
C PHE A 247 -29.66 -9.38 -7.41
N TYR A 248 -28.66 -8.68 -7.92
CA TYR A 248 -27.53 -8.17 -7.13
C TYR A 248 -27.52 -6.64 -7.12
N LEU A 249 -27.51 -6.05 -5.93
CA LEU A 249 -27.61 -4.61 -5.69
C LEU A 249 -26.41 -4.12 -4.88
N ASP A 250 -25.46 -3.47 -5.53
CA ASP A 250 -24.24 -2.91 -4.93
C ASP A 250 -24.28 -1.38 -4.73
N GLU A 251 -25.36 -0.72 -5.17
CA GLU A 251 -25.58 0.71 -4.99
C GLU A 251 -25.85 1.11 -3.52
N ASP A 252 -25.55 2.35 -3.17
CA ASP A 252 -25.82 2.89 -1.84
C ASP A 252 -27.32 3.23 -1.71
N LEU A 253 -28.01 2.61 -0.75
CA LEU A 253 -29.42 2.88 -0.46
C LEU A 253 -29.52 3.71 0.83
N SER A 254 -30.39 4.72 0.81
CA SER A 254 -30.77 5.44 2.04
C SER A 254 -31.49 4.50 3.01
N ASP A 255 -31.48 4.86 4.30
CA ASP A 255 -32.16 4.06 5.33
C ASP A 255 -33.65 3.84 5.02
N GLU A 256 -34.30 4.80 4.35
CA GLU A 256 -35.71 4.70 3.95
C GLU A 256 -35.90 3.72 2.79
N GLN A 257 -34.96 3.71 1.83
CA GLN A 257 -34.95 2.74 0.73
C GLN A 257 -34.64 1.33 1.22
N ILE A 258 -33.73 1.16 2.20
CA ILE A 258 -33.46 -0.13 2.84
C ILE A 258 -34.71 -0.66 3.55
N ALA A 259 -35.40 0.19 4.31
CA ALA A 259 -36.64 -0.20 4.97
C ALA A 259 -37.76 -0.54 3.96
N ALA A 260 -37.85 0.19 2.84
CA ALA A 260 -38.75 -0.15 1.74
C ALA A 260 -38.38 -1.48 1.05
N LEU A 261 -37.09 -1.78 0.92
CA LEU A 261 -36.58 -3.04 0.37
C LEU A 261 -36.95 -4.23 1.27
N TYR A 262 -36.76 -4.12 2.58
CA TYR A 262 -37.25 -5.13 3.53
C TYR A 262 -38.74 -5.35 3.36
N ALA A 263 -39.52 -4.27 3.22
CA ALA A 263 -40.97 -4.35 3.05
C ALA A 263 -41.40 -5.01 1.74
N SER A 264 -40.61 -4.87 0.66
CA SER A 264 -40.88 -5.51 -0.63
C SER A 264 -40.54 -7.00 -0.71
N CYS A 265 -39.70 -7.49 0.20
CA CYS A 265 -39.32 -8.91 0.23
C CYS A 265 -40.20 -9.72 1.20
N HIS A 266 -40.20 -11.05 1.03
CA HIS A 266 -41.03 -11.97 1.80
C HIS A 266 -40.27 -12.66 2.95
N CYS A 267 -38.98 -12.94 2.78
CA CYS A 267 -38.15 -13.59 3.81
C CYS A 267 -36.70 -13.09 3.73
N LEU A 268 -36.10 -12.77 4.88
CA LEU A 268 -34.66 -12.52 4.95
C LEU A 268 -33.92 -13.85 5.21
N VAL A 269 -32.81 -14.08 4.52
CA VAL A 269 -31.96 -15.25 4.73
C VAL A 269 -30.55 -14.78 5.07
N HIS A 270 -30.03 -15.20 6.22
CA HIS A 270 -28.72 -14.77 6.70
C HIS A 270 -27.97 -15.93 7.41
N PRO A 271 -27.42 -16.90 6.65
CA PRO A 271 -26.72 -18.07 7.19
C PRO A 271 -25.28 -17.70 7.57
N TYR A 272 -25.09 -16.69 8.44
CA TYR A 272 -23.76 -16.22 8.81
C TYR A 272 -22.96 -17.29 9.56
N ARG A 273 -21.63 -17.17 9.47
CA ARG A 273 -20.67 -17.90 10.30
C ARG A 273 -20.31 -17.18 11.60
N GLY A 274 -20.35 -15.84 11.59
CA GLY A 274 -20.22 -15.02 12.80
C GLY A 274 -20.70 -13.59 12.62
N GLU A 275 -21.33 -13.02 13.65
CA GLU A 275 -21.82 -11.64 13.71
C GLU A 275 -21.68 -11.05 15.11
N GLY A 276 -21.49 -9.73 15.21
CA GLY A 276 -21.46 -9.03 16.50
C GLY A 276 -22.87 -8.78 17.08
N TYR A 277 -23.86 -8.55 16.21
CA TYR A 277 -25.28 -8.35 16.56
C TYR A 277 -26.26 -8.81 15.47
N ALA A 278 -25.89 -8.68 14.19
CA ALA A 278 -26.76 -8.94 13.03
C ALA A 278 -27.94 -7.95 12.85
N LEU A 279 -27.63 -6.65 12.81
CA LEU A 279 -28.62 -5.58 12.55
C LEU A 279 -29.57 -5.85 11.36
N PRO A 280 -29.11 -6.35 10.20
CA PRO A 280 -30.03 -6.65 9.09
C PRO A 280 -31.12 -7.67 9.43
N VAL A 281 -30.83 -8.62 10.32
CA VAL A 281 -31.81 -9.60 10.82
C VAL A 281 -32.83 -8.92 11.73
N ALA A 282 -32.35 -8.10 12.66
CA ALA A 282 -33.18 -7.31 13.57
C ALA A 282 -34.13 -6.35 12.82
N GLU A 283 -33.63 -5.67 11.78
CA GLU A 283 -34.42 -4.74 10.94
C GLU A 283 -35.49 -5.47 10.13
N ALA A 284 -35.16 -6.61 9.52
CA ALA A 284 -36.14 -7.43 8.79
C ALA A 284 -37.24 -7.96 9.73
N MET A 285 -36.87 -8.46 10.91
CA MET A 285 -37.81 -8.88 11.95
C MET A 285 -38.74 -7.73 12.36
N ALA A 286 -38.21 -6.52 12.56
CA ALA A 286 -39.00 -5.33 12.90
C ALA A 286 -39.98 -4.92 11.79
N CYS A 287 -39.60 -5.09 10.51
CA CYS A 287 -40.49 -4.92 9.35
C CYS A 287 -41.57 -6.01 9.21
N GLY A 288 -41.64 -6.97 10.14
CA GLY A 288 -42.62 -8.05 10.11
C GLY A 288 -42.25 -9.17 9.15
N LYS A 289 -40.97 -9.30 8.78
CA LYS A 289 -40.51 -10.32 7.85
C LYS A 289 -39.98 -11.53 8.61
N PRO A 290 -40.39 -12.76 8.24
CA PRO A 290 -39.74 -13.96 8.73
C PRO A 290 -38.27 -13.95 8.32
N VAL A 291 -37.43 -14.49 9.18
CA VAL A 291 -35.99 -14.59 8.95
C VAL A 291 -35.55 -16.05 9.05
N ILE A 292 -34.73 -16.49 8.10
CA ILE A 292 -33.95 -17.73 8.18
C ILE A 292 -32.54 -17.33 8.57
N VAL A 293 -32.09 -17.70 9.77
CA VAL A 293 -30.84 -17.22 10.36
C VAL A 293 -30.10 -18.37 11.05
N THR A 294 -28.77 -18.28 11.11
CA THR A 294 -27.94 -19.26 11.83
C THR A 294 -28.40 -19.42 13.28
N GLY A 295 -28.67 -20.65 13.70
CA GLY A 295 -29.06 -21.03 15.05
C GLY A 295 -27.93 -21.02 16.07
N GLU A 296 -26.91 -20.18 15.85
CA GLU A 296 -25.76 -19.95 16.72
C GLU A 296 -25.28 -18.50 16.62
N GLY A 297 -24.65 -18.00 17.67
CA GLY A 297 -24.06 -16.66 17.70
C GLY A 297 -25.02 -15.52 18.08
N ALA A 298 -24.69 -14.29 17.67
CA ALA A 298 -25.28 -13.08 18.24
C ALA A 298 -26.79 -12.87 17.98
N ALA A 299 -27.35 -13.43 16.90
CA ALA A 299 -28.78 -13.25 16.61
C ALA A 299 -29.70 -13.93 17.64
N LEU A 300 -29.19 -14.93 18.39
CA LEU A 300 -29.96 -15.64 19.41
C LEU A 300 -30.38 -14.76 20.61
N ASP A 301 -29.82 -13.57 20.75
CA ASP A 301 -30.28 -12.58 21.75
C ASP A 301 -31.70 -12.08 21.46
N PHE A 302 -32.20 -12.22 20.22
CA PHE A 302 -33.55 -11.79 19.81
C PHE A 302 -34.28 -12.76 18.87
N ALA A 303 -33.58 -13.73 18.27
CA ALA A 303 -34.15 -14.77 17.41
C ALA A 303 -34.31 -16.09 18.16
N SER A 304 -35.49 -16.68 18.07
CA SER A 304 -35.84 -17.98 18.65
C SER A 304 -36.69 -18.80 17.66
N ASN A 305 -36.95 -20.06 17.97
CA ASN A 305 -37.84 -20.89 17.15
C ASN A 305 -39.28 -20.35 17.04
N ASP A 306 -39.69 -19.47 17.96
CA ASP A 306 -41.03 -18.89 17.97
C ASP A 306 -41.17 -17.71 16.98
N ASN A 307 -40.08 -17.01 16.69
CA ASN A 307 -40.08 -15.78 15.90
C ASN A 307 -39.12 -15.80 14.69
N ALA A 308 -38.35 -16.87 14.50
CA ALA A 308 -37.41 -17.06 13.39
C ALA A 308 -37.36 -18.53 12.93
N TYR A 309 -36.68 -18.77 11.81
CA TYR A 309 -36.30 -20.10 11.33
C TYR A 309 -34.80 -20.28 11.58
N LEU A 310 -34.45 -21.05 12.60
CA LEU A 310 -33.05 -21.25 13.00
C LEU A 310 -32.42 -22.40 12.19
N ILE A 311 -31.32 -22.10 11.51
CA ILE A 311 -30.52 -23.10 10.79
C ILE A 311 -29.65 -23.81 11.83
N PRO A 312 -29.73 -25.15 11.98
CA PRO A 312 -28.80 -25.90 12.81
C PRO A 312 -27.35 -25.58 12.41
N ALA A 313 -26.46 -25.43 13.39
CA ALA A 313 -25.06 -25.13 13.13
C ALA A 313 -24.14 -25.89 14.09
N THR A 314 -22.92 -26.18 13.62
CA THR A 314 -21.84 -26.72 14.45
C THR A 314 -20.72 -25.70 14.59
N ILE A 315 -19.83 -25.86 15.57
CA ILE A 315 -18.66 -25.00 15.73
C ILE A 315 -17.47 -25.58 14.96
N GLU A 316 -16.89 -24.79 14.07
CA GLU A 316 -15.70 -25.12 13.30
C GLU A 316 -14.55 -24.19 13.71
N TYR A 317 -13.49 -24.76 14.29
CA TYR A 317 -12.30 -24.03 14.70
C TYR A 317 -11.36 -23.80 13.53
N PHE A 318 -10.71 -22.65 13.53
CA PHE A 318 -9.64 -22.34 12.60
C PHE A 318 -8.40 -23.21 12.90
N PRO A 319 -7.56 -23.50 11.89
CA PRO A 319 -6.38 -24.34 12.06
C PRO A 319 -5.30 -23.68 12.93
N GLU A 320 -5.30 -22.36 13.04
CA GLU A 320 -4.31 -21.57 13.76
C GLU A 320 -4.98 -20.54 14.69
N ALA A 321 -4.27 -20.13 15.74
CA ALA A 321 -4.70 -19.10 16.68
C ALA A 321 -4.52 -17.67 16.10
N ARG A 322 -5.12 -17.43 14.93
CA ARG A 322 -5.09 -16.14 14.23
C ARG A 322 -6.24 -16.00 13.23
N ILE A 323 -6.56 -14.76 12.87
CA ILE A 323 -7.50 -14.40 11.80
C ILE A 323 -6.76 -13.50 10.81
N GLY A 324 -6.40 -14.03 9.64
CA GLY A 324 -5.43 -13.36 8.76
C GLY A 324 -4.12 -13.15 9.51
N ASP A 325 -3.64 -11.90 9.54
CA ASP A 325 -2.41 -11.52 10.24
C ASP A 325 -2.61 -11.17 11.73
N ILE A 326 -3.84 -11.28 12.26
CA ILE A 326 -4.17 -10.89 13.64
C ILE A 326 -4.06 -12.11 14.56
N PRO A 327 -3.08 -12.19 15.49
CA PRO A 327 -3.01 -13.26 16.47
C PRO A 327 -4.21 -13.20 17.43
N THR A 328 -4.75 -14.35 17.82
CA THR A 328 -5.89 -14.45 18.76
C THR A 328 -5.50 -15.15 20.05
N PHE A 329 -6.22 -14.84 21.13
CA PHE A 329 -6.08 -15.55 22.40
C PHE A 329 -6.91 -16.84 22.36
N GLY A 330 -6.28 -17.93 21.94
CA GLY A 330 -6.91 -19.22 21.67
C GLY A 330 -7.30 -19.40 20.21
N LEU A 331 -7.87 -20.57 19.87
CA LEU A 331 -8.30 -20.87 18.50
C LEU A 331 -9.60 -20.13 18.19
N PRO A 332 -9.64 -19.27 17.16
CA PRO A 332 -10.87 -18.66 16.69
C PRO A 332 -11.76 -19.73 16.06
N PHE A 333 -13.06 -19.45 16.02
CA PHE A 333 -14.04 -20.38 15.47
C PHE A 333 -15.19 -19.67 14.80
N TRP A 334 -15.86 -20.41 13.93
CA TRP A 334 -17.08 -20.01 13.24
C TRP A 334 -18.22 -20.98 13.56
N ALA A 335 -19.44 -20.48 13.52
CA ALA A 335 -20.59 -21.33 13.31
C ALA A 335 -20.58 -21.83 11.86
N LYS A 336 -20.89 -23.11 11.66
CA LYS A 336 -21.05 -23.76 10.38
C LYS A 336 -22.53 -24.13 10.20
N PRO A 337 -23.33 -23.27 9.57
CA PRO A 337 -24.72 -23.57 9.26
C PRO A 337 -24.86 -24.82 8.39
N ASP A 338 -25.85 -25.65 8.69
CA ASP A 338 -26.18 -26.83 7.89
C ASP A 338 -26.87 -26.41 6.58
N GLY A 339 -26.19 -26.68 5.46
CA GLY A 339 -26.67 -26.35 4.12
C GLY A 339 -27.90 -27.17 3.69
N GLU A 340 -28.06 -28.42 4.15
CA GLU A 340 -29.26 -29.22 3.86
C GLU A 340 -30.47 -28.65 4.59
N ALA A 341 -30.30 -28.35 5.88
CA ALA A 341 -31.37 -27.74 6.66
C ALA A 341 -31.76 -26.37 6.08
N LEU A 342 -30.79 -25.59 5.56
CA LEU A 342 -31.08 -24.35 4.87
C LEU A 342 -31.94 -24.57 3.61
N VAL A 343 -31.65 -25.59 2.79
CA VAL A 343 -32.48 -25.96 1.63
C VAL A 343 -33.92 -26.29 2.05
N GLU A 344 -34.10 -27.06 3.12
CA GLU A 344 -35.42 -27.42 3.64
C GLU A 344 -36.18 -26.19 4.14
N LEU A 345 -35.52 -25.30 4.87
CA LEU A 345 -36.11 -24.07 5.40
C LEU A 345 -36.50 -23.10 4.28
N LEU A 346 -35.65 -22.93 3.26
CA LEU A 346 -35.96 -22.14 2.06
C LEU A 346 -37.25 -22.62 1.41
N ARG A 347 -37.37 -23.93 1.15
CA ARG A 347 -38.57 -24.53 0.54
C ARG A 347 -39.80 -24.38 1.44
N ARG A 348 -39.66 -24.65 2.73
CA ARG A 348 -40.76 -24.57 3.70
C ARG A 348 -41.35 -23.17 3.78
N VAL A 349 -40.50 -22.14 3.84
CA VAL A 349 -40.95 -20.75 3.94
C VAL A 349 -41.64 -20.30 2.66
N ALA A 350 -41.13 -20.68 1.49
CA ALA A 350 -41.78 -20.38 0.21
C ALA A 350 -43.14 -21.09 0.05
N SER A 351 -43.27 -22.34 0.52
CA SER A 351 -44.50 -23.13 0.38
C SER A 351 -45.56 -22.79 1.45
N ASN A 352 -45.17 -22.27 2.61
CA ASN A 352 -46.07 -21.99 3.74
C ASN A 352 -46.13 -20.49 4.06
N ARG A 353 -46.66 -19.70 3.12
CA ARG A 353 -46.68 -18.22 3.21
C ARG A 353 -47.41 -17.68 4.45
N GLU A 354 -48.49 -18.34 4.89
CA GLU A 354 -49.23 -17.93 6.09
C GLU A 354 -48.42 -18.13 7.37
N GLU A 355 -47.80 -19.31 7.55
CA GLU A 355 -46.91 -19.61 8.68
C GLU A 355 -45.77 -18.58 8.75
N ALA A 356 -45.14 -18.31 7.60
CA ALA A 356 -44.04 -17.37 7.48
C ALA A 356 -44.47 -15.94 7.85
N ARG A 357 -45.66 -15.50 7.41
CA ARG A 357 -46.24 -14.20 7.75
C ARG A 357 -46.55 -14.07 9.25
N GLU A 358 -47.16 -15.08 9.86
CA GLU A 358 -47.45 -15.10 11.29
C GLU A 358 -46.17 -15.01 12.12
N ARG A 359 -45.15 -15.77 11.74
CA ARG A 359 -43.84 -15.72 12.40
C ARG A 359 -43.17 -14.36 12.29
N GLY A 360 -43.23 -13.74 11.10
CA GLY A 360 -42.76 -12.37 10.88
C GLY A 360 -43.48 -11.34 11.77
N LEU A 361 -44.79 -11.47 11.96
CA LEU A 361 -45.55 -10.59 12.86
C LEU A 361 -45.16 -10.78 14.33
N CYS A 362 -44.95 -12.02 14.78
CA CYS A 362 -44.41 -12.31 16.11
C CYS A 362 -43.02 -11.67 16.30
N ALA A 363 -42.16 -11.76 15.29
CA ALA A 363 -40.85 -11.12 15.28
C ALA A 363 -40.95 -9.60 15.43
N ALA A 364 -41.82 -8.93 14.68
CA ALA A 364 -42.00 -7.48 14.77
C ALA A 364 -42.49 -7.04 16.15
N GLN A 365 -43.42 -7.76 16.76
CA GLN A 365 -43.90 -7.49 18.11
C GLN A 365 -42.76 -7.62 19.13
N HIS A 366 -41.96 -8.68 19.03
CA HIS A 366 -40.82 -8.91 19.90
C HIS A 366 -39.77 -7.79 19.77
N MET A 367 -39.42 -7.41 18.53
CA MET A 367 -38.44 -6.35 18.26
C MET A 367 -38.90 -4.98 18.77
N ALA A 368 -40.15 -4.61 18.52
CA ALA A 368 -40.70 -3.34 18.96
C ALA A 368 -40.77 -3.20 20.50
N GLN A 369 -40.97 -4.31 21.21
CA GLN A 369 -41.03 -4.32 22.68
C GLN A 369 -39.64 -4.32 23.33
N ASN A 370 -38.68 -5.05 22.77
CA ASN A 370 -37.46 -5.43 23.49
C ASN A 370 -36.14 -4.96 22.84
N HIS A 371 -36.13 -4.59 21.56
CA HIS A 371 -34.87 -4.33 20.83
C HIS A 371 -34.88 -3.01 20.06
N THR A 372 -35.42 -1.95 20.67
CA THR A 372 -35.38 -0.58 20.10
C THR A 372 -34.15 0.19 20.59
N TRP A 373 -33.76 1.25 19.87
CA TRP A 373 -32.69 2.16 20.34
C TRP A 373 -33.00 2.79 21.71
N ALA A 374 -34.28 3.03 22.01
CA ALA A 374 -34.72 3.48 23.34
C ALA A 374 -34.49 2.41 24.43
N HIS A 375 -34.66 1.13 24.10
CA HIS A 375 -34.34 0.03 25.02
C HIS A 375 -32.83 -0.06 25.26
N ALA A 376 -32.02 -0.02 24.19
CA ALA A 376 -30.56 -0.01 24.26
C ALA A 376 -30.04 1.17 25.10
N ALA A 377 -30.56 2.37 24.86
CA ALA A 377 -30.20 3.58 25.61
C ALA A 377 -30.56 3.46 27.10
N ARG A 378 -31.67 2.81 27.46
CA ARG A 378 -32.02 2.58 28.88
C ARG A 378 -30.99 1.70 29.59
N ILE A 379 -30.51 0.64 28.91
CA ILE A 379 -29.45 -0.24 29.43
C ILE A 379 -28.14 0.54 29.55
N ALA A 380 -27.73 1.23 28.48
CA ALA A 380 -26.53 2.05 28.44
C ALA A 380 -26.54 3.11 29.56
N LEU A 381 -27.65 3.81 29.75
CA LEU A 381 -27.85 4.82 30.78
C LEU A 381 -27.72 4.23 32.19
N SER A 382 -28.31 3.07 32.44
CA SER A 382 -28.15 2.36 33.71
C SER A 382 -26.67 2.03 33.98
N ARG A 383 -25.92 1.60 32.96
CA ARG A 383 -24.47 1.39 33.07
C ARG A 383 -23.70 2.67 33.31
N LEU A 384 -23.97 3.75 32.57
CA LEU A 384 -23.32 5.05 32.76
C LEU A 384 -23.49 5.56 34.20
N LYS A 385 -24.69 5.41 34.78
CA LYS A 385 -24.95 5.77 36.19
C LYS A 385 -24.14 4.90 37.14
N ALA A 386 -24.09 3.58 36.93
CA ALA A 386 -23.31 2.65 37.73
C ALA A 386 -21.79 2.93 37.69
N VAL A 387 -21.21 3.18 36.52
CA VAL A 387 -19.77 3.49 36.36
C VAL A 387 -19.39 4.76 37.12
N CYS A 388 -20.26 5.77 37.12
CA CYS A 388 -20.02 7.01 37.85
C CYS A 388 -20.00 6.86 39.37
N GLU A 389 -20.62 5.82 39.91
CA GLU A 389 -20.68 5.54 41.34
C GLU A 389 -19.49 4.71 41.84
N GLN A 390 -18.70 4.14 40.92
CA GLN A 390 -17.50 3.39 41.25
C GLN A 390 -16.36 4.34 41.67
N PRO A 391 -15.57 3.99 42.71
CA PRO A 391 -14.41 4.78 43.11
C PRO A 391 -13.43 4.96 41.93
N SER A 392 -12.90 6.17 41.78
CA SER A 392 -11.94 6.46 40.72
C SER A 392 -10.62 5.77 41.00
N GLN A 393 -10.25 4.79 40.17
CA GLN A 393 -8.88 4.29 40.09
C GLN A 393 -8.09 5.23 39.17
N ALA A 394 -7.39 6.20 39.73
CA ALA A 394 -6.34 6.93 39.00
C ALA A 394 -5.26 7.39 39.97
N GLU A 395 -4.10 6.75 39.90
CA GLU A 395 -2.83 7.32 40.36
C GLU A 395 -2.42 8.47 39.44
N ILE A 396 -1.84 9.51 40.04
CA ILE A 396 -1.45 10.76 39.39
C ILE A 396 -0.01 10.61 38.89
N LEU A 397 0.22 10.68 37.59
CA LEU A 397 1.57 10.80 37.02
C LEU A 397 1.95 12.29 36.82
N PRO A 398 3.16 12.74 37.23
CA PRO A 398 3.60 14.13 37.05
C PRO A 398 3.96 14.51 35.62
N PHE A 399 3.94 15.82 35.36
CA PHE A 399 4.22 16.48 34.08
C PHE A 399 5.74 16.54 33.76
N GLY A 400 6.12 16.31 32.49
CA GLY A 400 7.51 16.42 32.00
C GLY A 400 8.22 15.09 31.65
N LEU A 401 7.48 13.98 31.58
CA LEU A 401 8.01 12.66 31.22
C LEU A 401 7.06 12.00 30.20
N GLU A 402 7.08 12.46 28.96
CA GLU A 402 6.29 11.87 27.87
C GLU A 402 6.92 10.58 27.33
N ALA A 403 6.07 9.68 26.83
CA ALA A 403 6.37 8.29 26.47
C ALA A 403 7.44 8.17 25.36
N LEU A 404 8.46 7.36 25.60
CA LEU A 404 9.25 6.73 24.53
C LEU A 404 8.59 5.39 24.16
N PRO A 405 8.76 4.88 22.93
CA PRO A 405 8.27 3.56 22.55
C PRO A 405 8.80 2.47 23.49
N LEU A 406 7.92 1.51 23.80
CA LEU A 406 8.23 0.31 24.58
C LEU A 406 9.17 -0.58 23.76
N ASP A 407 10.48 -0.52 24.03
CA ASP A 407 11.43 -1.56 23.65
C ASP A 407 12.51 -1.68 24.73
N ALA A 408 12.23 -2.45 25.78
CA ALA A 408 13.22 -3.25 26.52
C ALA A 408 12.54 -4.01 27.66
N GLU A 409 12.75 -5.32 27.71
CA GLU A 409 12.36 -6.17 28.84
C GLU A 409 13.13 -5.81 30.13
N PRO A 410 12.53 -5.97 31.31
CA PRO A 410 13.22 -5.77 32.58
C PRO A 410 13.87 -7.07 33.05
N ASP A 411 15.19 -7.14 33.03
CA ASP A 411 15.96 -7.72 34.15
C ASP A 411 17.48 -7.52 34.02
N VAL A 412 18.15 -7.61 35.18
CA VAL A 412 19.60 -7.78 35.44
C VAL A 412 20.37 -6.55 36.00
N LEU A 413 20.59 -6.63 37.33
CA LEU A 413 21.74 -6.17 38.14
C LEU A 413 22.41 -4.81 37.79
N GLN A 414 22.06 -3.79 38.57
CA GLN A 414 22.40 -2.35 38.47
C GLN A 414 23.89 -1.92 38.58
N SER A 415 24.90 -2.79 38.43
CA SER A 415 26.32 -2.39 38.64
C SER A 415 27.23 -2.41 37.42
N THR A 416 26.76 -2.81 36.23
CA THR A 416 27.58 -2.93 35.00
C THR A 416 27.05 -2.21 33.76
N LEU A 417 25.96 -1.45 33.85
CA LEU A 417 25.36 -0.72 32.73
C LEU A 417 26.16 0.54 32.35
N ASP A 418 26.26 0.84 31.05
CA ASP A 418 26.80 2.12 30.58
C ASP A 418 25.95 3.31 31.06
N TRP A 419 26.52 4.52 31.01
CA TRP A 419 25.87 5.72 31.56
C TRP A 419 24.51 6.01 30.91
N GLU A 420 24.37 5.84 29.59
CA GLU A 420 23.13 6.14 28.86
C GLU A 420 22.00 5.16 29.23
N SER A 421 22.34 3.88 29.43
CA SER A 421 21.40 2.85 29.86
C SER A 421 20.95 3.06 31.31
N ARG A 422 21.87 3.47 32.20
CA ARG A 422 21.53 3.87 33.58
C ARG A 422 20.63 5.11 33.60
N ARG A 423 20.98 6.14 32.83
CA ARG A 423 20.17 7.37 32.65
C ARG A 423 18.75 7.03 32.21
N LYS A 424 18.57 6.20 31.17
CA LYS A 424 17.24 5.80 30.67
C LYS A 424 16.43 5.06 31.73
N SER A 425 17.03 4.10 32.44
CA SER A 425 16.37 3.34 33.51
C SER A 425 15.93 4.24 34.67
N VAL A 426 16.80 5.16 35.08
CA VAL A 426 16.50 6.12 36.16
C VAL A 426 15.37 7.07 35.75
N LEU A 427 15.43 7.64 34.54
CA LEU A 427 14.37 8.51 34.02
C LEU A 427 13.05 7.77 33.84
N GLN A 428 13.07 6.49 33.43
CA GLN A 428 11.88 5.64 33.29
C GLN A 428 11.19 5.39 34.65
N ARG A 429 11.93 4.94 35.65
CA ARG A 429 11.38 4.72 37.00
C ARG A 429 10.95 6.01 37.68
N ALA A 430 11.61 7.14 37.37
CA ALA A 430 11.13 8.46 37.79
C ALA A 430 9.75 8.76 37.19
N ARG A 431 9.45 8.30 35.96
CA ARG A 431 8.09 8.42 35.38
C ARG A 431 7.08 7.64 36.19
N GLU A 432 7.46 6.46 36.69
CA GLU A 432 6.62 5.56 37.50
C GLU A 432 6.39 6.05 38.94
N GLY A 433 6.95 7.21 39.33
CA GLY A 433 6.69 7.83 40.62
C GLY A 433 7.47 7.25 41.80
N GLN A 434 8.54 6.50 41.56
CA GLN A 434 9.36 5.82 42.58
C GLN A 434 10.37 6.77 43.27
N TRP A 435 9.90 7.90 43.81
CA TRP A 435 10.78 9.02 44.23
C TRP A 435 11.74 8.69 45.38
N GLU A 436 11.29 7.97 46.42
CA GLU A 436 12.12 7.73 47.62
C GLU A 436 13.34 6.84 47.38
N SER A 437 13.25 5.90 46.43
CA SER A 437 14.34 4.96 46.10
C SER A 437 15.31 5.50 45.05
N LEU A 438 14.91 6.49 44.24
CA LEU A 438 15.68 6.97 43.08
C LEU A 438 16.70 8.05 43.37
N LEU A 439 16.58 8.76 44.50
CA LEU A 439 17.45 9.90 44.81
C LEU A 439 18.96 9.59 44.70
N PRO A 440 19.48 8.48 45.27
CA PRO A 440 20.91 8.16 45.20
C PRO A 440 21.37 7.81 43.77
N GLU A 441 20.49 7.24 42.95
CA GLU A 441 20.80 6.84 41.58
C GLU A 441 20.82 8.03 40.62
N ILE A 442 19.90 8.99 40.79
CA ILE A 442 19.91 10.25 40.05
C ILE A 442 21.17 11.05 40.39
N GLU A 443 21.53 11.14 41.68
CA GLU A 443 22.73 11.84 42.13
C GLU A 443 24.02 11.19 41.58
N ALA A 444 24.08 9.85 41.51
CA ALA A 444 25.20 9.14 40.90
C ALA A 444 25.34 9.43 39.39
N CYS A 445 24.23 9.44 38.64
CA CYS A 445 24.26 9.76 37.21
C CYS A 445 24.70 11.21 36.94
N LEU A 446 24.29 12.14 37.81
CA LEU A 446 24.69 13.56 37.75
C LEU A 446 26.13 13.80 38.21
N GLN A 447 26.76 12.90 38.98
CA GLN A 447 28.20 12.98 39.24
C GLN A 447 29.04 12.73 37.98
N GLU A 448 28.56 11.86 37.08
CA GLU A 448 29.21 11.56 35.81
C GLU A 448 28.93 12.63 34.74
N GLN A 449 27.68 13.11 34.64
CA GLN A 449 27.27 14.15 33.69
C GLN A 449 26.45 15.24 34.42
N PRO A 450 27.10 16.25 35.02
CA PRO A 450 26.45 17.25 35.88
C PRO A 450 25.53 18.23 35.16
N GLU A 451 25.48 18.19 33.83
CA GLU A 451 24.73 19.13 33.00
C GLU A 451 23.55 18.48 32.28
N ASP A 452 23.18 17.24 32.61
CA ASP A 452 22.03 16.60 31.98
C ASP A 452 20.69 17.23 32.42
N ALA A 453 19.99 17.88 31.49
CA ALA A 453 18.78 18.64 31.78
C ALA A 453 17.62 17.76 32.30
N ASP A 454 17.47 16.55 31.77
CA ASP A 454 16.39 15.63 32.16
C ASP A 454 16.62 15.06 33.56
N LEU A 455 17.87 14.70 33.87
CA LEU A 455 18.24 14.24 35.21
C LEU A 455 18.17 15.36 36.25
N CYS A 456 18.55 16.60 35.90
CA CYS A 456 18.33 17.76 36.79
C CYS A 456 16.83 18.00 37.04
N ASN A 457 15.98 17.86 36.01
CA ASN A 457 14.54 17.98 36.15
C ASN A 457 13.97 16.86 37.05
N ALA A 458 14.39 15.62 36.83
CA ALA A 458 14.00 14.46 37.63
C ALA A 458 14.46 14.58 39.10
N LEU A 459 15.67 15.06 39.34
CA LEU A 459 16.20 15.33 40.69
C LEU A 459 15.34 16.38 41.42
N ALA A 460 14.97 17.45 40.72
CA ALA A 460 14.13 18.49 41.29
C ALA A 460 12.71 17.98 41.64
N LEU A 461 12.11 17.19 40.77
CA LEU A 461 10.82 16.52 41.04
C LEU A 461 10.93 15.57 42.23
N CYS A 462 12.01 14.79 42.30
CA CYS A 462 12.30 13.90 43.41
C CYS A 462 12.38 14.67 44.74
N TYR A 463 13.14 15.76 44.80
CA TYR A 463 13.20 16.61 45.99
C TYR A 463 11.85 17.25 46.33
N PHE A 464 11.06 17.63 45.32
CA PHE A 464 9.74 18.22 45.54
C PHE A 464 8.77 17.20 46.16
N TYR A 465 8.65 16.00 45.59
CA TYR A 465 7.72 14.97 46.07
C TYR A 465 8.15 14.30 47.37
N THR A 466 9.44 14.30 47.70
CA THR A 466 9.96 13.86 49.00
C THR A 466 9.90 14.96 50.08
N GLY A 467 9.30 16.11 49.78
CA GLY A 467 9.05 17.21 50.72
C GLY A 467 10.20 18.20 50.91
N ASN A 468 11.31 18.06 50.19
CA ASN A 468 12.43 19.01 50.22
C ASN A 468 12.29 20.10 49.13
N HIS A 469 11.28 20.95 49.30
CA HIS A 469 10.92 21.95 48.29
C HIS A 469 12.00 23.02 48.05
N GLN A 470 12.87 23.27 49.03
CA GLN A 470 13.96 24.24 48.91
C GLN A 470 15.04 23.75 47.94
N LYS A 471 15.51 22.50 48.12
CA LYS A 471 16.48 21.88 47.21
C LYS A 471 15.92 21.72 45.80
N ALA A 472 14.63 21.41 45.66
CA ALA A 472 13.98 21.31 44.35
C ALA A 472 14.09 22.61 43.53
N VAL A 473 13.93 23.77 44.20
CA VAL A 473 14.08 25.07 43.55
C VAL A 473 15.54 25.37 43.24
N GLU A 474 16.48 25.12 44.16
CA GLU A 474 17.92 25.35 43.95
C GLU A 474 18.47 24.56 42.75
N VAL A 475 18.06 23.30 42.61
CA VAL A 475 18.43 22.45 41.47
C VAL A 475 17.93 23.04 40.16
N LEU A 476 16.67 23.47 40.10
CA LEU A 476 16.10 24.05 38.88
C LEU A 476 16.66 25.44 38.56
N GLU A 477 16.91 26.30 39.56
CA GLU A 477 17.54 27.61 39.34
C GLU A 477 18.91 27.45 38.68
N LEU A 478 19.73 26.50 39.15
CA LEU A 478 21.01 26.19 38.52
C LEU A 478 20.83 25.59 37.11
N ALA A 479 19.95 24.60 36.95
CA ALA A 479 19.74 23.92 35.68
C ALA A 479 19.25 24.88 34.57
N VAL A 480 18.37 25.82 34.91
CA VAL A 480 17.86 26.82 33.97
C VAL A 480 18.95 27.80 33.49
N THR A 481 19.96 28.09 34.30
CA THR A 481 21.09 28.94 33.85
C THR A 481 21.95 28.26 32.80
N LYS A 482 22.08 26.93 32.86
CA LYS A 482 22.84 26.13 31.89
C LYS A 482 22.01 25.79 30.65
N HIS A 483 20.69 25.62 30.82
CA HIS A 483 19.75 25.21 29.78
C HIS A 483 18.59 26.20 29.62
N PRO A 484 18.85 27.44 29.18
CA PRO A 484 17.83 28.50 29.13
C PRO A 484 16.71 28.27 28.11
N ASN A 485 16.87 27.28 27.23
CA ASN A 485 15.86 26.89 26.24
C ASN A 485 15.06 25.64 26.66
N SER A 486 15.28 25.11 27.87
CA SER A 486 14.52 23.96 28.37
C SER A 486 13.17 24.40 28.93
N ARG A 487 12.11 24.04 28.20
CA ARG A 487 10.73 24.31 28.58
C ARG A 487 10.36 23.70 29.93
N ASP A 488 10.73 22.44 30.18
CA ASP A 488 10.33 21.71 31.39
C ASP A 488 11.01 22.28 32.64
N LEU A 489 12.30 22.65 32.54
CA LEU A 489 13.01 23.31 33.64
C LEU A 489 12.37 24.67 33.98
N HIS A 490 12.06 25.48 32.97
CA HIS A 490 11.38 26.77 33.16
C HIS A 490 9.95 26.60 33.72
N HIS A 491 9.19 25.61 33.25
CA HIS A 491 7.85 25.34 33.73
C HIS A 491 7.84 24.88 35.19
N ASN A 492 8.65 23.88 35.53
CA ASN A 492 8.69 23.30 36.87
C ASN A 492 9.24 24.31 37.88
N LEU A 493 10.22 25.14 37.50
CA LEU A 493 10.72 26.21 38.36
C LEU A 493 9.63 27.25 38.64
N ALA A 494 8.91 27.70 37.60
CA ALA A 494 7.78 28.60 37.76
C ALA A 494 6.69 28.00 38.66
N TYR A 495 6.37 26.72 38.47
CA TYR A 495 5.36 26.01 39.24
C TYR A 495 5.75 25.90 40.73
N PHE A 496 6.99 25.49 41.04
CA PHE A 496 7.47 25.35 42.42
C PHE A 496 7.56 26.69 43.14
N LEU A 497 8.09 27.72 42.48
CA LEU A 497 8.12 29.09 43.01
C LEU A 497 6.71 29.60 43.31
N LEU A 498 5.75 29.35 42.41
CA LEU A 498 4.36 29.75 42.60
C LEU A 498 3.71 29.04 43.80
N MET A 499 3.98 27.74 43.99
CA MET A 499 3.48 26.95 45.14
C MET A 499 4.04 27.45 46.48
N GLN A 500 5.25 28.00 46.49
CA GLN A 500 5.86 28.65 47.67
C GLN A 500 5.37 30.09 47.89
N GLY A 501 4.43 30.58 47.07
CA GLY A 501 3.96 31.97 47.13
C GLY A 501 4.94 32.99 46.57
N ARG A 502 6.00 32.56 45.86
CA ARG A 502 7.00 33.40 45.19
C ARG A 502 6.57 33.75 43.76
N GLY A 503 5.32 34.15 43.58
CA GLY A 503 4.73 34.35 42.24
C GLY A 503 5.38 35.46 41.40
N LYS A 504 6.05 36.44 42.04
CA LYS A 504 6.86 37.46 41.33
C LYS A 504 8.09 36.85 40.65
N GLU A 505 8.74 35.90 41.32
CA GLU A 505 9.93 35.19 40.83
C GLU A 505 9.55 34.08 39.85
N ALA A 506 8.36 33.47 40.02
CA ALA A 506 7.84 32.47 39.10
C ALA A 506 7.54 33.03 37.69
N LEU A 507 7.12 34.29 37.60
CA LEU A 507 6.55 34.84 36.37
C LEU A 507 7.51 34.89 35.17
N PRO A 508 8.78 35.34 35.29
CA PRO A 508 9.75 35.29 34.19
C PRO A 508 9.97 33.88 33.64
N HIS A 509 9.99 32.87 34.51
CA HIS A 509 10.13 31.47 34.09
C HIS A 509 8.85 30.94 33.43
N ALA A 510 7.66 31.33 33.93
CA ALA A 510 6.39 31.00 33.27
C ALA A 510 6.28 31.64 31.88
N LEU A 511 6.78 32.87 31.72
CA LEU A 511 6.87 33.57 30.43
C LEU A 511 7.86 32.89 29.49
N ALA A 512 9.03 32.49 29.98
CA ALA A 512 10.04 31.77 29.20
C ALA A 512 9.50 30.42 28.70
N ALA A 513 8.90 29.62 29.59
CA ALA A 513 8.24 28.37 29.21
C ALA A 513 7.13 28.62 28.18
N PHE A 514 6.29 29.65 28.38
CA PHE A 514 5.20 29.99 27.46
C PHE A 514 5.69 30.47 26.09
N ARG A 515 6.84 31.15 26.02
CA ARG A 515 7.46 31.54 24.73
C ARG A 515 8.01 30.33 23.97
N LEU A 516 8.51 29.33 24.70
CA LEU A 516 9.04 28.09 24.12
C LEU A 516 7.90 27.20 23.59
N THR A 517 6.77 27.08 24.32
CA THR A 517 5.59 26.30 23.89
C THR A 517 4.26 27.04 24.17
N PRO A 518 3.88 28.05 23.34
CA PRO A 518 2.68 28.86 23.59
C PRO A 518 1.35 28.09 23.50
N GLY A 519 1.32 27.00 22.73
CA GLY A 519 0.15 26.13 22.52
C GLY A 519 -0.12 25.15 23.66
N GLU A 520 0.81 25.01 24.60
CA GLU A 520 0.69 24.00 25.66
C GLU A 520 -0.16 24.50 26.83
N LEU A 521 -1.31 23.86 27.02
CA LEU A 521 -2.33 24.28 27.99
C LEU A 521 -1.77 24.42 29.41
N GLN A 522 -0.90 23.51 29.85
CA GLN A 522 -0.36 23.52 31.21
C GLN A 522 0.59 24.69 31.43
N VAL A 523 1.44 25.00 30.44
CA VAL A 523 2.35 26.16 30.46
C VAL A 523 1.57 27.47 30.46
N ARG A 524 0.53 27.56 29.62
CA ARG A 524 -0.42 28.68 29.62
C ARG A 524 -1.11 28.85 30.98
N LYS A 525 -1.62 27.77 31.57
CA LYS A 525 -2.26 27.78 32.90
C LYS A 525 -1.30 28.26 33.99
N THR A 526 -0.04 27.82 33.97
CA THR A 526 0.99 28.31 34.92
C THR A 526 1.26 29.80 34.74
N LEU A 527 1.36 30.32 33.51
CA LEU A 527 1.48 31.75 33.23
C LEU A 527 0.25 32.54 33.72
N GLU A 528 -0.96 32.06 33.45
CA GLU A 528 -2.21 32.67 33.92
C GLU A 528 -2.32 32.70 35.45
N ARG A 529 -1.83 31.66 36.14
CA ARG A 529 -1.78 31.62 37.61
C ARG A 529 -0.75 32.62 38.15
N CYS A 530 0.44 32.72 37.55
CA CYS A 530 1.44 33.72 37.93
C CYS A 530 0.91 35.16 37.71
N ALA A 531 0.27 35.43 36.56
CA ALA A 531 -0.34 36.71 36.26
C ALA A 531 -1.44 37.09 37.28
N ARG A 532 -2.31 36.14 37.63
CA ARG A 532 -3.33 36.33 38.67
C ARG A 532 -2.73 36.61 40.03
N TRP A 533 -1.67 35.89 40.41
CA TRP A 533 -0.98 36.11 41.68
C TRP A 533 -0.41 37.53 41.78
N VAL A 534 0.30 37.98 40.74
CA VAL A 534 0.90 39.33 40.68
C VAL A 534 -0.17 40.43 40.77
N LEU A 535 -1.31 40.24 40.09
CA LEU A 535 -2.45 41.16 40.17
C LEU A 535 -3.09 41.19 41.57
N GLN A 536 -3.23 40.04 42.22
CA GLN A 536 -3.78 39.96 43.57
C GLN A 536 -2.88 40.70 44.58
N GLU A 537 -1.56 40.55 44.46
CA GLU A 537 -0.60 41.22 45.33
C GLU A 537 -0.62 42.76 45.12
N ALA A 538 -0.73 43.22 43.87
CA ALA A 538 -0.93 44.64 43.57
C ALA A 538 -2.25 45.18 44.17
N ARG A 539 -3.35 44.42 44.09
CA ARG A 539 -4.65 44.78 44.67
C ARG A 539 -4.63 44.79 46.20
N LYS A 540 -3.93 43.85 46.83
CA LYS A 540 -3.76 43.76 48.29
C LYS A 540 -3.10 45.03 48.83
N ARG A 541 -2.06 45.52 48.17
CA ARG A 541 -1.37 46.77 48.51
C ARG A 541 -2.28 48.00 48.41
N LEU A 542 -3.19 48.05 47.42
CA LEU A 542 -4.18 49.13 47.32
C LEU A 542 -5.30 49.07 48.36
N ARG A 543 -5.63 47.85 48.86
CA ARG A 543 -6.61 47.65 49.94
C ARG A 543 -6.03 47.97 51.31
N ALA A 544 -4.71 47.85 51.49
CA ALA A 544 -4.02 48.16 52.74
C ALA A 544 -3.96 49.67 53.07
N VAL A 545 -4.38 50.54 52.14
CA VAL A 545 -4.42 52.00 52.35
C VAL A 545 -5.81 52.58 52.07
N PRO A 546 -6.22 53.66 52.78
CA PRO A 546 -7.45 54.40 52.49
C PRO A 546 -7.47 54.92 51.05
N SER A 547 -8.68 55.09 50.48
CA SER A 547 -8.89 55.58 49.10
C SER A 547 -8.12 56.88 48.79
N SER A 548 -8.03 57.78 49.76
CA SER A 548 -7.29 59.05 49.66
C SER A 548 -5.78 58.90 49.44
N ARG A 549 -5.17 57.78 49.84
CA ARG A 549 -3.72 57.49 49.72
C ARG A 549 -3.36 56.46 48.64
N ARG A 550 -4.35 55.97 47.87
CA ARG A 550 -4.10 55.01 46.79
C ARG A 550 -3.24 55.58 45.66
N HIS A 551 -3.29 56.89 45.42
CA HIS A 551 -2.46 57.55 44.41
C HIS A 551 -0.96 57.40 44.73
N THR A 552 -0.60 57.48 46.01
CA THR A 552 0.78 57.40 46.51
C THR A 552 1.32 55.96 46.40
N VAL A 553 0.47 54.95 46.63
CA VAL A 553 0.81 53.53 46.39
C VAL A 553 0.92 53.22 44.89
N LYS A 554 0.03 53.75 44.05
CA LYS A 554 0.13 53.59 42.59
C LYS A 554 1.40 54.21 42.01
N SER A 555 1.92 55.26 42.63
CA SER A 555 3.18 55.89 42.26
C SER A 555 4.43 55.20 42.83
N SER A 556 4.31 54.16 43.67
CA SER A 556 5.48 53.44 44.19
C SER A 556 6.10 52.55 43.12
N GLU A 557 7.43 52.40 43.13
CA GLU A 557 8.13 51.58 42.13
C GLU A 557 7.71 50.10 42.23
N GLU A 558 7.50 49.59 43.45
CA GLU A 558 7.06 48.21 43.68
C GLU A 558 5.69 47.91 43.07
N TYR A 559 4.72 48.84 43.17
CA TYR A 559 3.41 48.67 42.54
C TYR A 559 3.51 48.73 41.01
N ARG A 560 4.32 49.66 40.48
CA ARG A 560 4.57 49.75 39.02
C ARG A 560 5.23 48.49 38.48
N GLN A 561 6.20 47.90 39.19
CA GLN A 561 6.84 46.65 38.80
C GLN A 561 5.83 45.49 38.71
N LEU A 562 4.95 45.33 39.71
CA LEU A 562 3.90 44.30 39.67
C LEU A 562 2.93 44.53 38.50
N MET A 563 2.55 45.78 38.23
CA MET A 563 1.66 46.08 37.11
C MET A 563 2.33 45.90 35.74
N ARG A 564 3.62 46.22 35.59
CA ARG A 564 4.39 45.93 34.36
C ARG A 564 4.49 44.43 34.11
N ALA A 565 4.84 43.66 35.15
CA ALA A 565 4.89 42.20 35.12
C ALA A 565 3.53 41.60 34.71
N TYR A 566 2.44 42.07 35.31
CA TYR A 566 1.08 41.66 34.93
C TYR A 566 0.74 42.04 33.48
N GLN A 567 1.09 43.24 33.03
CA GLN A 567 0.86 43.68 31.64
C GLN A 567 1.68 42.88 30.62
N GLU A 568 2.90 42.50 30.95
CA GLU A 568 3.73 41.63 30.09
C GLU A 568 3.10 40.25 29.94
N ALA A 569 2.65 39.66 31.06
CA ALA A 569 1.93 38.40 31.06
C ALA A 569 0.61 38.48 30.29
N GLN A 570 -0.18 39.55 30.51
CA GLN A 570 -1.40 39.79 29.76
C GLN A 570 -1.12 40.00 28.28
N LYS A 571 -0.11 40.77 27.89
CA LYS A 571 0.24 40.96 26.49
C LYS A 571 0.61 39.65 25.80
N ALA A 572 1.31 38.76 26.51
CA ALA A 572 1.61 37.41 26.03
C ALA A 572 0.33 36.54 25.87
N LEU A 573 -0.65 36.70 26.77
CA LEU A 573 -1.93 35.97 26.76
C LEU A 573 -3.00 36.57 25.82
N ASP A 574 -2.97 37.89 25.61
CA ASP A 574 -3.96 38.72 24.91
C ASP A 574 -3.60 38.98 23.44
N GLY A 575 -2.45 38.48 22.97
CA GLY A 575 -2.05 38.52 21.56
C GLY A 575 -3.11 37.89 20.65
N LYS A 576 -4.10 38.68 20.25
CA LYS A 576 -5.15 38.34 19.29
C LYS A 576 -4.53 38.29 17.89
N GLY A 577 -4.00 37.13 17.55
CA GLY A 577 -3.45 36.78 16.25
C GLY A 577 -2.51 35.59 16.42
N ASP A 578 -2.97 34.38 16.12
CA ASP A 578 -2.11 33.22 15.83
C ASP A 578 -1.15 32.68 16.90
N VAL A 579 -1.28 33.04 18.18
CA VAL A 579 -0.43 32.44 19.22
C VAL A 579 -1.00 31.11 19.69
N GLY A 580 -0.67 30.06 18.93
CA GLY A 580 -0.96 28.66 19.26
C GLY A 580 -0.61 27.72 18.11
N ARG A 581 -0.84 28.15 16.87
CA ARG A 581 -0.40 27.42 15.68
C ARG A 581 0.95 27.97 15.19
N PRO A 582 1.97 27.13 14.96
CA PRO A 582 3.18 27.55 14.27
C PRO A 582 2.83 28.04 12.86
N ARG A 583 3.47 29.14 12.45
CA ARG A 583 3.21 29.79 11.17
C ARG A 583 4.24 29.32 10.15
N LEU A 584 3.75 28.80 9.02
CA LEU A 584 4.55 28.18 7.97
C LEU A 584 4.68 29.09 6.75
N SER A 585 5.92 29.43 6.40
CA SER A 585 6.25 30.23 5.22
C SER A 585 6.74 29.32 4.08
N LEU A 586 6.08 29.35 2.93
CA LEU A 586 6.64 28.75 1.72
C LEU A 586 7.75 29.65 1.17
N CYS A 587 8.95 29.11 1.00
CA CYS A 587 10.14 29.81 0.54
C CYS A 587 10.64 29.17 -0.77
N MET A 588 10.63 29.93 -1.86
CA MET A 588 10.96 29.44 -3.20
C MET A 588 11.90 30.38 -3.94
N ILE A 589 12.69 29.82 -4.86
CA ILE A 589 13.41 30.54 -5.90
C ILE A 589 12.85 30.11 -7.26
N VAL A 590 12.72 31.04 -8.21
CA VAL A 590 12.16 30.73 -9.54
C VAL A 590 12.94 31.45 -10.65
N LYS A 591 12.91 30.85 -11.85
CA LYS A 591 13.34 31.50 -13.09
C LYS A 591 12.72 30.81 -14.31
N ASN A 592 11.80 31.48 -15.00
CA ASN A 592 11.14 30.93 -16.19
C ASN A 592 10.40 29.60 -15.95
N GLU A 593 9.64 29.52 -14.86
CA GLU A 593 8.95 28.32 -14.38
C GLU A 593 7.43 28.38 -14.59
N ALA A 594 6.94 29.21 -15.52
CA ALA A 594 5.51 29.41 -15.74
C ALA A 594 4.75 28.09 -16.02
N ARG A 595 5.43 27.09 -16.57
CA ARG A 595 4.88 25.76 -16.86
C ARG A 595 4.45 25.00 -15.60
N PHE A 596 5.21 25.06 -14.52
CA PHE A 596 4.99 24.22 -13.33
C PHE A 596 4.46 25.00 -12.13
N LEU A 597 4.83 26.28 -12.03
CA LEU A 597 4.63 27.09 -10.83
C LEU A 597 3.16 27.15 -10.37
N ALA A 598 2.19 27.18 -11.29
CA ALA A 598 0.78 27.25 -10.94
C ALA A 598 0.31 26.01 -10.14
N ASN A 599 0.71 24.80 -10.54
CA ASN A 599 0.34 23.57 -9.84
C ASN A 599 1.07 23.45 -8.50
N CYS A 600 2.37 23.77 -8.48
CA CYS A 600 3.17 23.83 -7.26
C CYS A 600 2.50 24.72 -6.20
N LEU A 601 2.22 25.98 -6.54
CA LEU A 601 1.59 26.93 -5.61
C LEU A 601 0.17 26.51 -5.22
N GLN A 602 -0.59 25.93 -6.15
CA GLN A 602 -1.93 25.40 -5.88
C GLN A 602 -1.90 24.22 -4.90
N SER A 603 -0.87 23.37 -4.91
CA SER A 603 -0.70 22.28 -3.95
C SER A 603 -0.37 22.78 -2.53
N ALA A 604 0.29 23.93 -2.42
CA ALA A 604 0.77 24.48 -1.15
C ALA A 604 -0.13 25.55 -0.53
N LYS A 605 -1.00 26.20 -1.31
CA LYS A 605 -1.75 27.42 -0.89
C LYS A 605 -2.56 27.24 0.39
N ASP A 606 -3.13 26.06 0.61
CA ASP A 606 -3.98 25.75 1.77
C ASP A 606 -3.16 25.16 2.93
N VAL A 607 -1.88 24.88 2.70
CA VAL A 607 -0.93 24.31 3.67
C VAL A 607 -0.10 25.38 4.36
N VAL A 608 0.24 26.47 3.67
CA VAL A 608 1.13 27.53 4.19
C VAL A 608 0.37 28.80 4.55
N ASP A 609 0.95 29.62 5.43
CA ASP A 609 0.36 30.89 5.89
C ASP A 609 0.86 32.11 5.10
N GLU A 610 1.94 31.93 4.34
CA GLU A 610 2.45 32.91 3.38
C GLU A 610 3.34 32.25 2.34
N ILE A 611 3.50 32.94 1.21
CA ILE A 611 4.32 32.48 0.08
C ILE A 611 5.35 33.57 -0.25
N ILE A 612 6.62 33.21 -0.22
CA ILE A 612 7.76 34.04 -0.55
C ILE A 612 8.44 33.46 -1.79
N VAL A 613 8.48 34.24 -2.87
CA VAL A 613 9.09 33.83 -4.14
C VAL A 613 10.21 34.81 -4.49
N VAL A 614 11.43 34.29 -4.62
CA VAL A 614 12.58 35.05 -5.10
C VAL A 614 12.75 34.78 -6.59
N ASP A 615 12.43 35.78 -7.42
CA ASP A 615 12.62 35.70 -8.86
C ASP A 615 14.05 36.11 -9.24
N THR A 616 14.77 35.19 -9.88
CA THR A 616 16.19 35.38 -10.23
C THR A 616 16.41 35.90 -11.66
N GLY A 617 15.37 36.51 -12.23
CA GLY A 617 15.36 37.15 -13.54
C GLY A 617 14.55 36.40 -14.58
N SER A 618 13.28 36.11 -14.26
CA SER A 618 12.32 35.53 -15.22
C SER A 618 11.99 36.53 -16.34
N THR A 619 11.81 35.99 -17.54
CA THR A 619 11.43 36.70 -18.77
C THR A 619 10.05 36.28 -19.29
N ASP A 620 9.42 35.29 -18.65
CA ASP A 620 8.09 34.79 -18.96
C ASP A 620 7.06 35.26 -17.90
N GLU A 621 5.90 34.60 -17.84
CA GLU A 621 4.79 34.95 -16.94
C GLU A 621 4.99 34.47 -15.48
N THR A 622 6.15 33.90 -15.13
CA THR A 622 6.44 33.36 -13.79
C THR A 622 6.13 34.35 -12.66
N PRO A 623 6.58 35.62 -12.70
CA PRO A 623 6.29 36.58 -11.63
C PRO A 623 4.81 36.95 -11.53
N GLN A 624 4.07 36.94 -12.64
CA GLN A 624 2.64 37.23 -12.69
C GLN A 624 1.85 36.08 -12.05
N ILE A 625 2.20 34.83 -12.35
CA ILE A 625 1.61 33.63 -11.74
C ILE A 625 1.87 33.64 -10.23
N ALA A 626 3.10 33.88 -9.78
CA ALA A 626 3.40 33.96 -8.35
C ALA A 626 2.51 34.99 -7.63
N ARG A 627 2.37 36.20 -8.21
CA ARG A 627 1.51 37.26 -7.63
C ARG A 627 0.04 36.88 -7.62
N SER A 628 -0.49 36.12 -8.59
CA SER A 628 -1.89 35.71 -8.60
C SER A 628 -2.26 34.75 -7.46
N PHE A 629 -1.28 34.03 -6.91
CA PHE A 629 -1.43 33.19 -5.71
C PHE A 629 -1.18 33.95 -4.40
N GLY A 630 -1.00 35.27 -4.45
CA GLY A 630 -0.73 36.09 -3.27
C GLY A 630 0.72 36.04 -2.78
N ALA A 631 1.66 35.53 -3.59
CA ALA A 631 3.06 35.48 -3.21
C ALA A 631 3.71 36.87 -3.12
N LYS A 632 4.57 37.05 -2.13
CA LYS A 632 5.51 38.18 -2.07
C LYS A 632 6.68 37.87 -3.00
N VAL A 633 6.67 38.49 -4.17
CA VAL A 633 7.73 38.35 -5.18
C VAL A 633 8.87 39.33 -4.90
N ILE A 634 10.08 38.81 -4.75
CA ILE A 634 11.32 39.56 -4.51
C ILE A 634 12.21 39.39 -5.74
N GLU A 635 12.59 40.50 -6.36
CA GLU A 635 13.54 40.48 -7.47
C GLU A 635 14.97 40.38 -6.93
N HIS A 636 15.74 39.42 -7.42
CA HIS A 636 17.11 39.20 -7.01
C HIS A 636 17.99 38.83 -8.20
N VAL A 637 19.21 39.35 -8.26
CA VAL A 637 20.10 39.08 -9.40
C VAL A 637 20.74 37.71 -9.23
N TRP A 638 20.62 36.82 -10.22
CA TRP A 638 21.29 35.53 -10.23
C TRP A 638 22.83 35.67 -10.19
N LYS A 639 23.49 35.02 -9.21
CA LYS A 639 24.95 35.10 -8.97
C LYS A 639 25.68 33.77 -9.14
N ASP A 640 25.12 32.81 -9.87
CA ASP A 640 25.64 31.44 -9.95
C ASP A 640 25.72 30.76 -8.56
N ASP A 641 24.78 31.05 -7.65
CA ASP A 641 24.71 30.48 -6.30
C ASP A 641 23.24 30.29 -5.86
N PHE A 642 22.82 29.02 -5.73
CA PHE A 642 21.46 28.67 -5.30
C PHE A 642 21.23 28.97 -3.80
N SER A 643 22.22 28.68 -2.95
CA SER A 643 22.17 28.99 -1.52
C SER A 643 21.91 30.47 -1.28
N GLU A 644 22.57 31.35 -2.02
CA GLU A 644 22.43 32.79 -1.86
C GLU A 644 21.00 33.25 -2.18
N ALA A 645 20.42 32.80 -3.30
CA ALA A 645 19.03 33.09 -3.64
C ALA A 645 18.03 32.50 -2.62
N ARG A 646 18.25 31.27 -2.14
CA ARG A 646 17.39 30.66 -1.10
C ARG A 646 17.49 31.40 0.23
N ASN A 647 18.67 31.85 0.60
CA ASN A 647 18.87 32.61 1.83
C ASN A 647 18.12 33.96 1.80
N VAL A 648 17.98 34.59 0.63
CA VAL A 648 17.11 35.76 0.45
C VAL A 648 15.64 35.42 0.75
N SER A 649 15.17 34.24 0.31
CA SER A 649 13.76 33.84 0.53
C SER A 649 13.42 33.70 2.02
N ILE A 650 14.26 33.02 2.80
CA ILE A 650 14.03 32.83 4.25
C ILE A 650 14.24 34.12 5.05
N GLN A 651 15.08 35.06 4.58
CA GLN A 651 15.21 36.39 5.22
C GLN A 651 13.93 37.22 5.14
N HIS A 652 13.11 36.96 4.11
CA HIS A 652 11.85 37.65 3.91
C HIS A 652 10.63 36.92 4.48
N ALA A 653 10.81 35.70 4.99
CA ALA A 653 9.80 34.94 5.70
C ALA A 653 9.52 35.56 7.08
N THR A 654 8.26 35.49 7.50
CA THR A 654 7.77 36.01 8.78
C THR A 654 7.13 34.92 9.66
N GLY A 655 7.04 33.69 9.17
CA GLY A 655 6.72 32.49 9.94
C GLY A 655 7.88 32.03 10.80
N ASN A 656 7.60 31.15 11.76
CA ASN A 656 8.61 30.49 12.59
C ASN A 656 9.06 29.13 12.02
N TRP A 657 8.40 28.68 10.94
CA TRP A 657 8.79 27.53 10.13
C TRP A 657 8.85 27.92 8.66
N ALA A 658 9.74 27.29 7.91
CA ALA A 658 9.85 27.37 6.47
C ALA A 658 9.57 26.01 5.83
N LEU A 659 8.80 26.04 4.75
CA LEU A 659 8.68 24.97 3.77
C LEU A 659 9.44 25.39 2.52
N TRP A 660 10.30 24.52 2.02
CA TRP A 660 11.00 24.70 0.76
C TRP A 660 10.40 23.76 -0.29
N LEU A 661 9.91 24.34 -1.40
CA LEU A 661 9.54 23.65 -2.64
C LEU A 661 10.28 24.26 -3.84
N ASP A 662 10.62 23.43 -4.81
CA ASP A 662 11.03 23.84 -6.15
C ASP A 662 9.78 23.94 -7.07
N ALA A 663 9.87 24.70 -8.16
CA ALA A 663 8.67 25.06 -8.95
C ALA A 663 8.01 23.87 -9.66
N ASP A 664 8.77 22.79 -9.86
CA ASP A 664 8.39 21.50 -10.45
C ASP A 664 8.07 20.42 -9.39
N GLU A 665 7.95 20.82 -8.13
CA GLU A 665 7.50 19.98 -7.01
C GLU A 665 6.06 20.34 -6.59
N GLU A 666 5.30 19.33 -6.17
CA GLU A 666 3.97 19.49 -5.59
C GLU A 666 3.89 18.76 -4.24
N ILE A 667 3.13 19.32 -3.29
CA ILE A 667 2.75 18.56 -2.09
C ILE A 667 1.83 17.42 -2.53
N ALA A 668 2.23 16.18 -2.22
CA ALA A 668 1.47 15.01 -2.65
C ALA A 668 0.01 15.09 -2.14
N PRO A 669 -0.97 14.57 -2.88
CA PRO A 669 -2.37 14.58 -2.43
C PRO A 669 -2.55 13.97 -1.04
N ASN A 670 -3.31 14.67 -0.20
CA ASN A 670 -3.51 14.36 1.22
C ASN A 670 -2.28 14.51 2.13
N ALA A 671 -1.09 14.84 1.61
CA ALA A 671 0.10 15.06 2.43
C ALA A 671 0.06 16.39 3.20
N GLY A 672 -0.68 17.40 2.72
CA GLY A 672 -0.72 18.74 3.31
C GLY A 672 -1.06 18.79 4.80
N ILE A 673 -1.94 17.90 5.28
CA ILE A 673 -2.28 17.81 6.71
C ILE A 673 -1.09 17.36 7.56
N HIS A 674 -0.21 16.51 7.01
CA HIS A 674 0.97 16.01 7.71
C HIS A 674 2.00 17.14 7.90
N PHE A 675 2.16 18.04 6.93
CA PHE A 675 3.04 19.22 7.08
C PHE A 675 2.59 20.11 8.24
N ARG A 676 1.28 20.35 8.38
CA ARG A 676 0.71 21.10 9.50
C ARG A 676 0.87 20.37 10.82
N ASN A 677 0.53 19.09 10.88
CA ASN A 677 0.67 18.30 12.09
C ASN A 677 2.13 18.19 12.56
N ALA A 678 3.08 18.06 11.63
CA ALA A 678 4.50 17.98 11.93
C ALA A 678 4.98 19.23 12.67
N ILE A 679 4.66 20.43 12.19
CA ILE A 679 5.08 21.67 12.86
C ILE A 679 4.34 21.91 14.17
N GLU A 680 3.05 21.57 14.25
CA GLU A 680 2.20 21.77 15.43
C GLU A 680 2.62 20.88 16.60
N LYS A 681 3.04 19.64 16.30
CA LYS A 681 3.46 18.63 17.28
C LYS A 681 4.98 18.53 17.42
N ALA A 682 5.73 19.45 16.82
CA ALA A 682 7.18 19.36 16.76
C ALA A 682 7.83 19.44 18.15
N PRO A 683 8.66 18.45 18.53
CA PRO A 683 9.49 18.54 19.74
C PRO A 683 10.39 19.79 19.71
N ALA A 684 10.77 20.26 20.91
CA ALA A 684 11.56 21.48 21.05
C ALA A 684 13.00 21.34 20.49
N ASP A 685 13.56 20.14 20.55
CA ASP A 685 14.91 19.82 20.04
C ASP A 685 14.94 19.48 18.55
N VAL A 686 13.77 19.35 17.89
CA VAL A 686 13.68 19.10 16.45
C VAL A 686 13.67 20.43 15.69
N GLY A 687 14.71 20.68 14.91
CA GLY A 687 14.87 21.87 14.07
C GLY A 687 14.41 21.69 12.62
N GLY A 688 14.23 20.46 12.15
CA GLY A 688 13.73 20.20 10.80
C GLY A 688 13.30 18.76 10.57
N TYR A 689 12.45 18.57 9.56
CA TYR A 689 11.90 17.30 9.14
C TYR A 689 12.38 16.92 7.75
N MET A 690 12.77 15.65 7.63
CA MET A 690 13.01 15.01 6.35
C MET A 690 11.67 14.77 5.64
N VAL A 691 11.60 15.21 4.39
CA VAL A 691 10.44 15.04 3.51
C VAL A 691 10.80 14.04 2.43
N LYS A 692 9.89 13.10 2.16
CA LYS A 692 10.02 12.09 1.11
C LYS A 692 9.66 12.70 -0.24
N ILE A 693 10.59 12.74 -1.17
CA ILE A 693 10.42 13.31 -2.51
C ILE A 693 10.33 12.17 -3.51
N ARG A 694 9.18 12.02 -4.17
CA ARG A 694 8.93 11.01 -5.20
C ARG A 694 9.20 11.61 -6.57
N ASN A 695 10.29 11.20 -7.20
CA ASN A 695 10.71 11.68 -8.51
C ASN A 695 10.11 10.77 -9.57
N TRP A 696 9.17 11.30 -10.37
CA TRP A 696 8.50 10.55 -11.42
C TRP A 696 9.31 10.63 -12.72
N LEU A 697 9.78 9.48 -13.24
CA LEU A 697 10.67 9.43 -14.41
C LEU A 697 9.92 9.38 -15.76
N SER A 698 8.66 8.94 -15.74
CA SER A 698 7.93 8.51 -16.94
C SER A 698 6.98 9.54 -17.57
N SER A 699 6.65 10.62 -16.85
CA SER A 699 5.68 11.62 -17.32
C SER A 699 5.81 12.93 -16.53
N PRO A 700 5.57 14.09 -17.15
CA PRO A 700 5.44 15.38 -16.45
C PRO A 700 4.15 15.50 -15.61
N GLN A 701 3.45 14.38 -15.38
CA GLN A 701 2.22 14.26 -14.60
C GLN A 701 2.27 12.98 -13.76
N ARG A 702 1.52 12.96 -12.64
CA ARG A 702 1.41 11.77 -11.78
C ARG A 702 0.89 10.58 -12.59
N ASN A 703 1.73 9.57 -12.73
CA ASN A 703 1.36 8.27 -13.29
C ASN A 703 1.65 7.21 -12.23
N GLU A 704 0.65 6.65 -11.56
CA GLU A 704 0.85 5.65 -10.50
C GLU A 704 1.54 4.37 -10.98
N GLN A 705 1.57 4.14 -12.29
CA GLN A 705 2.34 3.08 -12.95
C GLN A 705 3.68 3.58 -13.49
N GLY A 706 4.16 4.75 -13.10
CA GLY A 706 5.47 5.29 -13.47
C GLY A 706 6.62 4.69 -12.66
N GLU A 707 7.85 4.81 -13.15
CA GLU A 707 9.03 4.59 -12.32
C GLU A 707 9.23 5.78 -11.38
N VAL A 708 9.51 5.47 -10.10
CA VAL A 708 9.70 6.45 -9.04
C VAL A 708 11.06 6.23 -8.37
N VAL A 709 11.83 7.30 -8.28
CA VAL A 709 13.03 7.36 -7.43
C VAL A 709 12.71 8.20 -6.21
N VAL A 710 13.01 7.67 -5.03
CA VAL A 710 12.71 8.36 -3.76
C VAL A 710 13.97 9.02 -3.23
N HIS A 711 13.87 10.30 -2.90
CA HIS A 711 14.89 11.03 -2.15
C HIS A 711 14.30 11.53 -0.84
N HIS A 712 15.16 11.78 0.15
CA HIS A 712 14.77 12.45 1.38
C HIS A 712 15.61 13.72 1.54
N GLY A 713 15.01 14.79 2.04
CA GLY A 713 15.72 16.03 2.33
C GLY A 713 15.01 16.86 3.38
N VAL A 714 15.75 17.71 4.10
CA VAL A 714 15.19 18.60 5.13
C VAL A 714 14.48 19.79 4.48
N ARG A 715 13.24 19.55 4.04
CA ARG A 715 12.42 20.54 3.32
C ARG A 715 11.48 21.34 4.22
N LEU A 716 11.25 20.89 5.47
CA LEU A 716 10.43 21.58 6.47
C LEU A 716 11.26 21.87 7.72
N PHE A 717 11.50 23.14 8.07
CA PHE A 717 12.48 23.48 9.12
C PHE A 717 12.14 24.77 9.88
N ARG A 718 12.67 24.89 11.10
CA ARG A 718 12.49 26.06 11.96
C ARG A 718 13.30 27.24 11.44
N LEU A 719 12.69 28.41 11.43
CA LEU A 719 13.35 29.67 11.18
C LEU A 719 13.83 30.27 12.51
N VAL A 720 15.07 29.96 12.86
CA VAL A 720 15.76 30.52 14.03
C VAL A 720 17.04 31.27 13.60
N PRO A 721 17.49 32.28 14.36
CA PRO A 721 18.71 33.01 14.02
C PRO A 721 19.91 32.08 13.83
N GLY A 722 20.53 32.15 12.65
CA GLY A 722 21.69 31.32 12.27
C GLY A 722 21.38 30.19 11.28
N VAL A 723 20.11 29.83 11.07
CA VAL A 723 19.72 28.88 10.02
C VAL A 723 19.92 29.50 8.65
N ARG A 724 20.58 28.76 7.75
CA ARG A 724 20.85 29.17 6.37
C ARG A 724 21.14 27.98 5.48
N PHE A 725 20.91 28.15 4.18
CA PHE A 725 21.37 27.24 3.14
C PHE A 725 22.87 27.40 2.89
N GLU A 726 23.57 26.28 2.70
CA GLU A 726 25.01 26.20 2.44
C GLU A 726 25.32 25.24 1.28
N GLY A 727 26.28 25.62 0.43
CA GLY A 727 26.64 24.93 -0.81
C GLY A 727 26.04 25.62 -2.03
N ARG A 728 26.86 25.94 -3.03
CA ARG A 728 26.42 26.71 -4.22
C ARG A 728 25.41 25.96 -5.09
N VAL A 729 25.50 24.63 -5.13
CA VAL A 729 24.61 23.68 -5.81
C VAL A 729 24.32 22.55 -4.82
N HIS A 730 23.12 21.98 -4.86
CA HIS A 730 22.64 20.98 -3.88
C HIS A 730 22.70 21.49 -2.44
N GLU A 731 22.39 22.77 -2.28
CA GLU A 731 22.37 23.51 -1.03
C GLU A 731 21.61 22.80 0.10
N GLN A 732 22.22 22.80 1.29
CA GLN A 732 21.68 22.15 2.48
C GLN A 732 21.47 23.15 3.60
N ASN A 733 20.39 23.00 4.37
CA ASN A 733 20.14 23.75 5.61
C ASN A 733 20.49 22.94 6.87
N MET A 734 20.62 21.61 6.75
CA MET A 734 20.85 20.69 7.86
C MET A 734 22.08 21.05 8.69
N LEU A 735 23.23 21.30 8.06
CA LEU A 735 24.48 21.63 8.77
C LEU A 735 24.34 22.86 9.65
N SER A 736 23.60 23.88 9.19
CA SER A 736 23.33 25.08 9.97
C SER A 736 22.44 24.78 11.19
N LEU A 737 21.44 23.91 11.05
CA LEU A 737 20.57 23.46 12.15
C LEU A 737 21.35 22.64 13.18
N THR A 738 22.20 21.71 12.73
CA THR A 738 23.03 20.87 13.60
C THR A 738 24.01 21.71 14.42
N ARG A 739 24.67 22.71 13.81
CA ARG A 739 25.57 23.62 14.55
C ARG A 739 24.85 24.47 15.61
N LEU A 740 23.54 24.66 15.48
CA LEU A 740 22.69 25.34 16.46
C LEU A 740 22.15 24.40 17.55
N GLY A 741 22.53 23.12 17.53
CA GLY A 741 22.12 22.12 18.51
C GLY A 741 20.76 21.47 18.23
N TYR A 742 20.17 21.71 17.06
CA TYR A 742 18.92 21.07 16.68
C TYR A 742 19.15 19.71 16.00
N LYS A 743 18.25 18.77 16.27
CA LYS A 743 18.16 17.50 15.57
C LYS A 743 17.24 17.60 14.36
N THR A 744 17.48 16.77 13.36
CA THR A 744 16.53 16.48 12.29
C THR A 744 15.74 15.23 12.62
N ALA A 745 14.49 15.17 12.20
CA ALA A 745 13.60 14.05 12.46
C ALA A 745 12.85 13.63 11.19
N SER A 746 12.21 12.46 11.26
CA SER A 746 11.27 12.01 10.22
C SER A 746 9.84 12.13 10.74
N TYR A 747 8.90 12.37 9.84
CA TYR A 747 7.48 12.43 10.15
C TYR A 747 6.69 11.74 9.04
N GLU A 748 5.80 10.82 9.43
CA GLU A 748 5.06 10.01 8.47
C GLU A 748 4.06 10.87 7.68
N GLY A 749 4.05 10.68 6.36
CA GLY A 749 3.16 11.39 5.44
C GLY A 749 3.68 12.73 4.90
N LEU A 750 4.90 13.15 5.26
CA LEU A 750 5.55 14.29 4.59
C LEU A 750 6.08 13.86 3.21
N VAL A 751 5.30 14.11 2.16
CA VAL A 751 5.59 13.64 0.80
C VAL A 751 5.44 14.75 -0.24
N PHE A 752 6.42 14.86 -1.13
CA PHE A 752 6.36 15.64 -2.37
C PHE A 752 6.34 14.72 -3.60
N ASP A 753 5.70 15.19 -4.67
CA ASP A 753 5.86 14.66 -6.01
C ASP A 753 6.70 15.63 -6.84
N HIS A 754 7.76 15.13 -7.49
CA HIS A 754 8.68 15.91 -8.32
C HIS A 754 8.60 15.44 -9.77
N TYR A 755 8.34 16.37 -10.69
CA TYR A 755 8.10 16.10 -12.12
C TYR A 755 9.22 16.57 -13.07
N GLY A 756 10.27 17.23 -12.54
CA GLY A 756 11.38 17.78 -13.32
C GLY A 756 12.24 16.75 -14.06
N TYR A 757 12.16 15.47 -13.65
CA TYR A 757 12.93 14.36 -14.21
C TYR A 757 12.23 13.60 -15.34
N ALA A 758 11.04 14.03 -15.78
CA ALA A 758 10.40 13.41 -16.93
C ALA A 758 11.28 13.58 -18.19
N HIS A 759 11.46 12.49 -18.94
CA HIS A 759 12.41 12.38 -20.07
C HIS A 759 12.30 13.51 -21.12
N GLU A 760 11.11 14.11 -21.25
CA GLU A 760 10.81 15.23 -22.15
C GLU A 760 11.41 16.58 -21.70
N ILE A 761 11.73 16.76 -20.42
CA ILE A 761 12.25 18.01 -19.82
C ILE A 761 13.78 18.01 -19.77
N MET A 762 14.42 16.84 -19.65
CA MET A 762 15.88 16.69 -19.53
C MET A 762 16.66 16.96 -20.84
N GLN A 763 15.99 17.14 -21.99
CA GLN A 763 16.67 17.33 -23.29
C GLN A 763 17.23 18.74 -23.55
N GLU A 764 17.13 19.69 -22.60
CA GLU A 764 17.72 21.02 -22.73
C GLU A 764 19.24 21.01 -22.51
N ARG A 765 19.99 20.74 -23.58
CA ARG A 765 21.46 20.60 -23.68
C ARG A 765 22.36 21.73 -23.15
N ASN A 766 21.87 22.71 -22.37
CA ASN A 766 22.69 23.78 -21.78
C ASN A 766 22.64 23.85 -20.24
N LYS A 767 21.70 23.15 -19.57
CA LYS A 767 21.57 23.20 -18.10
C LYS A 767 22.70 22.42 -17.41
N HIS A 768 23.00 21.20 -17.87
CA HIS A 768 23.96 20.31 -17.18
C HIS A 768 25.41 20.82 -17.21
N GLU A 769 25.89 21.39 -18.33
CA GLU A 769 27.24 21.96 -18.41
C GLU A 769 27.44 23.13 -17.42
N ARG A 770 26.43 23.98 -17.27
CA ARG A 770 26.44 25.07 -16.29
C ARG A 770 26.45 24.54 -14.85
N PHE A 771 25.69 23.50 -14.55
CA PHE A 771 25.70 22.85 -13.23
C PHE A 771 27.06 22.23 -12.91
N ILE A 772 27.66 21.48 -13.83
CA ILE A 772 28.99 20.90 -13.67
C ILE A 772 30.02 22.02 -13.42
N ARG A 773 30.00 23.10 -14.22
CA ARG A 773 30.89 24.25 -13.99
C ARG A 773 30.74 24.84 -12.59
N MET A 774 29.51 25.02 -12.11
CA MET A 774 29.26 25.55 -10.77
C MET A 774 29.79 24.61 -9.67
N LEU A 775 29.59 23.29 -9.82
CA LEU A 775 30.10 22.27 -8.91
C LEU A 775 31.63 22.17 -8.94
N GLU A 776 32.26 22.28 -10.11
CA GLU A 776 33.73 22.32 -10.22
C GLU A 776 34.33 23.52 -9.50
N HIS A 777 33.73 24.70 -9.65
CA HIS A 777 34.11 25.89 -8.90
C HIS A 777 33.92 25.70 -7.39
N GLU A 778 32.78 25.13 -6.97
CA GLU A 778 32.50 24.85 -5.57
C GLU A 778 33.52 23.87 -4.96
N VAL A 779 33.81 22.76 -5.63
CA VAL A 779 34.80 21.77 -5.19
C VAL A 779 36.21 22.37 -5.10
N ALA A 780 36.56 23.29 -6.01
CA ALA A 780 37.84 23.98 -6.02
C ALA A 780 37.98 25.01 -4.89
N GLU A 781 36.90 25.69 -4.50
CA GLU A 781 36.89 26.76 -3.50
C GLU A 781 36.47 26.29 -2.09
N CYS A 782 35.80 25.14 -1.96
CA CYS A 782 35.28 24.62 -0.70
C CYS A 782 36.42 24.22 0.25
N GLN A 783 36.66 25.06 1.26
CA GLN A 783 37.63 24.82 2.33
C GLN A 783 37.04 24.03 3.50
N ASP A 784 35.71 23.90 3.57
CA ASP A 784 35.05 23.14 4.63
C ASP A 784 35.22 21.64 4.39
N ALA A 785 36.03 21.00 5.24
CA ALA A 785 36.32 19.58 5.15
C ALA A 785 35.08 18.69 5.35
N THR A 786 34.04 19.20 6.01
CA THR A 786 32.78 18.45 6.22
C THR A 786 31.86 18.52 5.01
N LEU A 787 31.89 19.62 4.24
CA LEU A 787 31.04 19.81 3.06
C LEU A 787 31.68 19.26 1.78
N ARG A 788 33.02 19.27 1.69
CA ARG A 788 33.75 18.92 0.47
C ARG A 788 33.48 17.51 -0.07
N PRO A 789 33.41 16.44 0.75
CA PRO A 789 33.07 15.09 0.27
C PRO A 789 31.68 15.02 -0.40
N PHE A 790 30.69 15.72 0.14
CA PHE A 790 29.36 15.81 -0.43
C PHE A 790 29.37 16.52 -1.80
N GLN A 791 30.15 17.60 -1.93
CA GLN A 791 30.28 18.31 -3.21
C GLN A 791 31.01 17.48 -4.28
N LEU A 792 32.02 16.69 -3.88
CA LEU A 792 32.67 15.73 -4.78
C LEU A 792 31.69 14.65 -5.27
N PHE A 793 30.86 14.12 -4.36
CA PHE A 793 29.79 13.19 -4.73
C PHE A 793 28.82 13.81 -5.73
N ASN A 794 28.31 15.02 -5.47
CA ASN A 794 27.37 15.69 -6.37
C ASN A 794 27.98 15.96 -7.75
N LEU A 795 29.26 16.33 -7.82
CA LEU A 795 29.99 16.48 -9.08
C LEU A 795 30.12 15.14 -9.82
N GLY A 796 30.42 14.06 -9.11
CA GLY A 796 30.44 12.70 -9.67
C GLY A 796 29.07 12.29 -10.23
N ASN A 797 27.98 12.57 -9.51
CA ASN A 797 26.61 12.28 -9.94
C ASN A 797 26.23 13.12 -11.19
N ALA A 798 26.63 14.39 -11.24
CA ALA A 798 26.43 15.22 -12.42
C ALA A 798 27.14 14.64 -13.68
N TYR A 799 28.34 14.09 -13.54
CA TYR A 799 29.01 13.38 -14.63
C TYR A 799 28.34 12.04 -14.97
N PHE A 800 27.89 11.28 -13.96
CA PHE A 800 27.17 10.01 -14.13
C PHE A 800 25.89 10.20 -14.96
N THR A 801 25.08 11.22 -14.64
CA THR A 801 23.86 11.56 -15.38
C THR A 801 24.11 12.02 -16.81
N GLN A 802 25.29 12.59 -17.11
CA GLN A 802 25.72 12.90 -18.47
C GLN A 802 26.29 11.69 -19.24
N ASN A 803 26.31 10.51 -18.62
CA ASN A 803 26.92 9.30 -19.17
C ASN A 803 28.45 9.42 -19.36
N ASP A 804 29.11 10.37 -18.69
CA ASP A 804 30.58 10.45 -18.59
C ASP A 804 31.05 9.62 -17.38
N MET A 805 31.05 8.31 -17.58
CA MET A 805 31.36 7.33 -16.53
C MET A 805 32.79 7.46 -16.00
N ALA A 806 33.75 7.91 -16.82
CA ALA A 806 35.14 8.05 -16.42
C ALA A 806 35.34 9.19 -15.41
N ASN A 807 34.75 10.36 -15.67
CA ASN A 807 34.78 11.46 -14.72
C ASN A 807 33.95 11.16 -13.47
N ALA A 808 32.79 10.50 -13.62
CA ALA A 808 31.98 10.06 -12.48
C ALA A 808 32.81 9.21 -11.50
N VAL A 809 33.47 8.15 -12.00
CA VAL A 809 34.36 7.29 -11.21
C VAL A 809 35.44 8.11 -10.50
N ARG A 810 36.11 9.03 -11.19
CA ARG A 810 37.19 9.86 -10.63
C ARG A 810 36.75 10.69 -9.41
N TYR A 811 35.54 11.24 -9.45
CA TYR A 811 35.02 12.07 -8.36
C TYR A 811 34.36 11.24 -7.27
N PHE A 812 33.71 10.13 -7.62
CA PHE A 812 33.19 9.18 -6.64
C PHE A 812 34.32 8.56 -5.80
N GLU A 813 35.44 8.18 -6.41
CA GLU A 813 36.60 7.67 -5.69
C GLU A 813 37.13 8.69 -4.67
N GLN A 814 37.20 9.97 -5.03
CA GLN A 814 37.61 11.04 -4.12
C GLN A 814 36.59 11.27 -3.00
N ALA A 815 35.29 11.24 -3.31
CA ALA A 815 34.23 11.40 -2.32
C ALA A 815 34.21 10.23 -1.31
N ALA A 816 34.55 9.02 -1.77
CA ALA A 816 34.55 7.80 -0.96
C ALA A 816 35.64 7.78 0.12
N ALA A 817 36.70 8.59 -0.02
CA ALA A 817 37.80 8.63 0.95
C ALA A 817 37.37 9.04 2.37
N GLU A 818 36.32 9.86 2.48
CA GLU A 818 35.76 10.34 3.76
C GLU A 818 34.31 9.85 3.97
N ALA A 819 33.86 8.87 3.18
CA ALA A 819 32.51 8.35 3.27
C ALA A 819 32.30 7.51 4.53
N SER A 820 31.12 7.62 5.13
CA SER A 820 30.74 6.87 6.33
C SER A 820 29.25 6.50 6.29
N PRO A 821 28.80 5.52 7.09
CA PRO A 821 27.38 5.18 7.20
C PRO A 821 26.50 6.32 7.72
N GLN A 822 27.08 7.33 8.37
CA GLN A 822 26.34 8.49 8.88
C GLN A 822 26.06 9.52 7.78
N HIS A 823 26.81 9.50 6.68
CA HIS A 823 26.58 10.38 5.55
C HIS A 823 25.47 9.84 4.64
N GLU A 824 24.43 10.65 4.42
CA GLU A 824 23.23 10.25 3.68
C GLU A 824 23.50 9.88 2.21
N TYR A 825 24.53 10.45 1.60
CA TYR A 825 24.87 10.19 0.20
C TYR A 825 25.69 8.91 0.00
N SER A 826 26.23 8.31 1.06
CA SER A 826 27.21 7.23 0.96
C SER A 826 26.70 6.00 0.19
N TYR A 827 25.47 5.55 0.42
CA TYR A 827 24.95 4.38 -0.28
C TYR A 827 24.73 4.66 -1.78
N ILE A 828 24.28 5.87 -2.14
CA ILE A 828 24.12 6.29 -3.55
C ILE A 828 25.49 6.36 -4.20
N LEU A 829 26.46 6.99 -3.53
CA LEU A 829 27.83 7.11 -3.99
C LEU A 829 28.42 5.75 -4.37
N PHE A 830 28.40 4.77 -3.45
CA PHE A 830 28.99 3.46 -3.73
C PHE A 830 28.19 2.68 -4.78
N TYR A 831 26.86 2.84 -4.82
CA TYR A 831 26.01 2.20 -5.82
C TYR A 831 26.25 2.74 -7.23
N GLU A 832 26.18 4.06 -7.42
CA GLU A 832 26.41 4.70 -8.71
C GLU A 832 27.86 4.52 -9.18
N TRP A 833 28.82 4.50 -8.25
CA TRP A 833 30.21 4.18 -8.57
C TRP A 833 30.36 2.76 -9.11
N ALA A 834 29.72 1.77 -8.47
CA ALA A 834 29.72 0.39 -8.96
C ALA A 834 29.04 0.28 -10.34
N LEU A 835 27.94 0.99 -10.57
CA LEU A 835 27.27 1.03 -11.87
C LEU A 835 28.12 1.70 -12.96
N ALA A 836 28.81 2.80 -12.64
CA ALA A 836 29.69 3.48 -13.59
C ALA A 836 30.84 2.56 -14.04
N LEU A 837 31.44 1.83 -13.08
CA LEU A 837 32.44 0.81 -13.39
C LEU A 837 31.87 -0.36 -14.18
N HIS A 838 30.66 -0.83 -13.86
CA HIS A 838 29.97 -1.86 -14.62
C HIS A 838 29.73 -1.41 -16.08
N ALA A 839 29.28 -0.17 -16.30
CA ALA A 839 29.08 0.40 -17.63
C ALA A 839 30.38 0.50 -18.44
N LEU A 840 31.52 0.72 -17.77
CA LEU A 840 32.85 0.67 -18.37
C LEU A 840 33.38 -0.76 -18.60
N GLY A 841 32.64 -1.80 -18.18
CA GLY A 841 33.08 -3.20 -18.26
C GLY A 841 34.09 -3.60 -17.19
N HIS A 842 34.33 -2.75 -16.17
CA HIS A 842 35.29 -2.98 -15.10
C HIS A 842 34.65 -3.74 -13.93
N PHE A 843 34.07 -4.92 -14.20
CA PHE A 843 33.23 -5.66 -13.23
C PHE A 843 33.95 -6.02 -11.92
N GLN A 844 35.24 -6.37 -11.99
CA GLN A 844 36.00 -6.71 -10.78
C GLN A 844 36.24 -5.50 -9.87
N GLN A 845 36.50 -4.33 -10.46
CA GLN A 845 36.64 -3.08 -9.70
C GLN A 845 35.29 -2.68 -9.07
N ALA A 846 34.18 -2.86 -9.80
CA ALA A 846 32.84 -2.63 -9.24
C ALA A 846 32.57 -3.54 -8.02
N LEU A 847 32.98 -4.81 -8.07
CA LEU A 847 32.90 -5.72 -6.93
C LEU A 847 33.83 -5.32 -5.76
N GLU A 848 34.96 -4.66 -6.02
CA GLU A 848 35.81 -4.06 -4.98
C GLU A 848 35.14 -2.87 -4.32
N VAL A 849 34.48 -2.01 -5.09
CA VAL A 849 33.67 -0.90 -4.60
C VAL A 849 32.56 -1.39 -3.67
N CYS A 850 31.80 -2.42 -4.07
CA CYS A 850 30.78 -3.02 -3.20
C CYS A 850 31.39 -3.58 -1.89
N ARG A 851 32.54 -4.27 -1.97
CA ARG A 851 33.25 -4.77 -0.78
C ARG A 851 33.76 -3.65 0.13
N HIS A 852 34.15 -2.52 -0.45
CA HIS A 852 34.54 -1.34 0.31
C HIS A 852 33.34 -0.74 1.06
N ALA A 853 32.18 -0.62 0.43
CA ALA A 853 30.96 -0.19 1.11
C ALA A 853 30.61 -1.14 2.28
N GLU A 854 30.68 -2.45 2.06
CA GLU A 854 30.46 -3.48 3.09
C GLU A 854 31.42 -3.33 4.29
N SER A 855 32.71 -3.06 4.04
CA SER A 855 33.71 -2.89 5.12
C SER A 855 33.44 -1.65 5.98
N LEU A 856 32.84 -0.62 5.38
CA LEU A 856 32.37 0.58 6.07
C LEU A 856 31.02 0.38 6.78
N LYS A 857 30.36 -0.78 6.63
CA LYS A 857 28.99 -1.06 7.10
C LYS A 857 27.92 -0.20 6.42
N ILE A 858 28.13 0.10 5.14
CA ILE A 858 27.13 0.78 4.29
C ILE A 858 26.33 -0.31 3.59
N GLU A 859 25.09 -0.53 4.04
CA GLU A 859 24.19 -1.57 3.51
C GLU A 859 23.02 -0.93 2.77
N HIS A 860 22.76 -1.38 1.53
CA HIS A 860 21.64 -0.91 0.72
C HIS A 860 21.30 -1.94 -0.37
N SER A 861 20.01 -2.08 -0.73
CA SER A 861 19.55 -3.02 -1.76
C SER A 861 20.24 -2.78 -3.11
N GLY A 862 20.47 -1.51 -3.48
CA GLY A 862 21.17 -1.12 -4.70
C GLY A 862 22.60 -1.65 -4.79
N LEU A 863 23.34 -1.72 -3.67
CA LEU A 863 24.71 -2.26 -3.65
C LEU A 863 24.72 -3.77 -3.92
N SER A 864 23.84 -4.51 -3.26
CA SER A 864 23.64 -5.95 -3.50
C SER A 864 23.16 -6.22 -4.92
N PHE A 865 22.28 -5.36 -5.45
CA PHE A 865 21.82 -5.45 -6.83
C PHE A 865 22.96 -5.23 -7.84
N ALA A 866 23.77 -4.17 -7.68
CA ALA A 866 24.93 -3.90 -8.55
C ALA A 866 25.96 -5.05 -8.49
N LYS A 867 26.18 -5.62 -7.31
CA LYS A 867 27.02 -6.82 -7.12
C LYS A 867 26.47 -8.01 -7.92
N GLY A 868 25.15 -8.24 -7.86
CA GLY A 868 24.47 -9.28 -8.63
C GLY A 868 24.59 -9.06 -10.15
N GLN A 869 24.47 -7.82 -10.63
CA GLN A 869 24.68 -7.49 -12.05
C GLN A 869 26.11 -7.78 -12.51
N CYS A 870 27.10 -7.42 -11.70
CA CYS A 870 28.50 -7.74 -12.00
C CYS A 870 28.73 -9.27 -12.05
N PHE A 871 28.12 -10.04 -11.14
CA PHE A 871 28.22 -11.49 -11.18
C PHE A 871 27.49 -12.11 -12.39
N LEU A 872 26.33 -11.60 -12.77
CA LEU A 872 25.65 -12.01 -14.01
C LEU A 872 26.52 -11.76 -15.25
N ALA A 873 27.14 -10.57 -15.35
CA ALA A 873 28.02 -10.22 -16.47
C ALA A 873 29.29 -11.10 -16.53
N LEU A 874 29.71 -11.65 -15.39
CA LEU A 874 30.81 -12.61 -15.28
C LEU A 874 30.35 -14.08 -15.38
N GLU A 875 29.08 -14.33 -15.70
CA GLU A 875 28.45 -15.66 -15.75
C GLU A 875 28.57 -16.47 -14.45
N ARG A 876 28.74 -15.78 -13.32
CA ARG A 876 28.82 -16.33 -11.96
C ARG A 876 27.43 -16.40 -11.33
N TYR A 877 26.58 -17.26 -11.89
CA TYR A 877 25.14 -17.26 -11.60
C TYR A 877 24.78 -17.56 -10.14
N GLN A 878 25.58 -18.38 -9.44
CA GLN A 878 25.32 -18.72 -8.03
C GLN A 878 25.59 -17.53 -7.10
N GLU A 879 26.68 -16.79 -7.33
CA GLU A 879 26.94 -15.56 -6.59
C GLU A 879 25.95 -14.45 -6.95
N ALA A 880 25.49 -14.40 -8.20
CA ALA A 880 24.43 -13.48 -8.62
C ALA A 880 23.11 -13.75 -7.88
N GLU A 881 22.69 -15.01 -7.77
CA GLU A 881 21.51 -15.43 -7.01
C GLU A 881 21.60 -14.98 -5.54
N ALA A 882 22.74 -15.21 -4.89
CA ALA A 882 22.96 -14.80 -3.51
C ALA A 882 22.87 -13.28 -3.34
N ALA A 883 23.47 -12.52 -4.26
CA ALA A 883 23.46 -11.07 -4.24
C ALA A 883 22.05 -10.48 -4.47
N PHE A 884 21.28 -10.99 -5.43
CA PHE A 884 19.90 -10.53 -5.65
C PHE A 884 18.96 -10.94 -4.52
N SER A 885 19.14 -12.13 -3.94
CA SER A 885 18.38 -12.55 -2.76
C SER A 885 18.63 -11.63 -1.57
N GLU A 886 19.87 -11.20 -1.35
CA GLU A 886 20.19 -10.22 -0.32
C GLU A 886 19.59 -8.84 -0.66
N ALA A 887 19.58 -8.42 -1.93
CA ALA A 887 18.91 -7.18 -2.34
C ALA A 887 17.41 -7.19 -2.01
N ILE A 888 16.72 -8.31 -2.26
CA ILE A 888 15.30 -8.52 -1.90
C ILE A 888 15.09 -8.50 -0.38
N LYS A 889 15.96 -9.19 0.37
CA LYS A 889 15.92 -9.22 1.84
C LYS A 889 16.11 -7.82 2.44
N LEU A 890 17.06 -7.05 1.94
CA LEU A 890 17.28 -5.67 2.38
C LEU A 890 16.11 -4.76 1.99
N GLY A 891 15.52 -4.93 0.81
CA GLY A 891 14.34 -4.18 0.38
C GLY A 891 13.06 -4.49 1.18
N THR A 892 12.95 -5.68 1.76
CA THR A 892 11.80 -6.11 2.59
C THR A 892 11.97 -5.76 4.07
N GLN A 893 13.20 -5.75 4.58
CA GLN A 893 13.52 -5.38 5.97
C GLN A 893 13.64 -3.85 6.11
N ARG A 894 12.51 -3.14 6.00
CA ARG A 894 12.45 -1.66 6.15
C ARG A 894 12.76 -1.23 7.59
N LYS A 895 14.04 -1.12 7.94
CA LYS A 895 14.49 -0.75 9.29
C LYS A 895 15.13 0.63 9.40
N ASN A 896 15.34 1.35 8.29
CA ASN A 896 15.92 2.70 8.30
C ASN A 896 15.38 3.56 7.14
N LEU A 897 15.34 4.88 7.32
CA LEU A 897 14.80 5.85 6.37
C LEU A 897 15.51 5.80 4.99
N TYR A 898 16.81 5.52 4.98
CA TYR A 898 17.61 5.38 3.75
C TYR A 898 17.42 4.05 3.02
N ALA A 899 16.76 3.06 3.64
CA ALA A 899 16.39 1.84 2.94
C ALA A 899 15.26 2.07 1.92
N GLU A 900 14.53 3.19 2.03
CA GLU A 900 13.49 3.60 1.07
C GLU A 900 13.99 4.58 -0.01
N ALA A 901 15.28 4.95 0.00
CA ALA A 901 15.82 5.94 -0.93
C ALA A 901 16.48 5.27 -2.16
N GLY A 902 16.43 5.94 -3.31
CA GLY A 902 16.88 5.39 -4.60
C GLY A 902 15.76 4.70 -5.40
N ASP A 903 16.14 3.84 -6.35
CA ASP A 903 15.20 3.10 -7.19
C ASP A 903 14.54 1.97 -6.40
N LEU A 904 13.26 2.14 -6.11
CA LEU A 904 12.45 1.20 -5.32
C LEU A 904 12.35 -0.20 -5.95
N GLY A 905 12.65 -0.34 -7.23
CA GLY A 905 12.70 -1.63 -7.92
C GLY A 905 13.86 -2.53 -7.51
N LEU A 906 14.97 -1.96 -7.04
CA LEU A 906 16.23 -2.67 -6.80
C LEU A 906 16.21 -3.65 -5.61
N GLY A 907 15.25 -3.49 -4.69
CA GLY A 907 14.96 -4.44 -3.62
C GLY A 907 13.62 -5.16 -3.79
N SER A 908 13.00 -5.05 -4.96
CA SER A 908 11.66 -5.58 -5.24
C SER A 908 11.57 -6.19 -6.64
N TYR A 909 10.73 -5.67 -7.53
CA TYR A 909 10.41 -6.28 -8.82
C TYR A 909 11.63 -6.39 -9.77
N LYS A 910 12.55 -5.41 -9.79
CA LYS A 910 13.78 -5.51 -10.60
C LYS A 910 14.70 -6.59 -10.04
N ALA A 911 14.79 -6.71 -8.72
CA ALA A 911 15.58 -7.76 -8.06
C ALA A 911 15.04 -9.16 -8.33
N TYR A 912 13.72 -9.36 -8.26
CA TYR A 912 13.09 -10.63 -8.63
C TYR A 912 13.30 -10.98 -10.11
N TYR A 913 13.19 -10.00 -11.00
CA TYR A 913 13.51 -10.20 -12.42
C TYR A 913 14.99 -10.59 -12.64
N ALA A 914 15.92 -9.88 -11.99
CA ALA A 914 17.35 -10.18 -12.11
C ALA A 914 17.72 -11.53 -11.47
N LEU A 915 17.05 -11.91 -10.37
CA LEU A 915 17.14 -13.24 -9.77
C LEU A 915 16.63 -14.31 -10.74
N ALA A 916 15.53 -14.08 -11.45
CA ALA A 916 15.04 -14.98 -12.48
C ALA A 916 16.07 -15.17 -13.61
N LEU A 917 16.78 -14.11 -14.03
CA LEU A 917 17.87 -14.22 -15.00
C LEU A 917 19.03 -15.08 -14.49
N ALA A 918 19.42 -14.92 -13.22
CA ALA A 918 20.46 -15.74 -12.59
C ALA A 918 20.05 -17.22 -12.51
N LEU A 919 18.82 -17.50 -12.07
CA LEU A 919 18.27 -18.85 -11.99
C LEU A 919 18.13 -19.50 -13.37
N ARG A 920 17.75 -18.73 -14.40
CA ARG A 920 17.77 -19.19 -15.79
C ARG A 920 19.16 -19.60 -16.23
N GLY A 921 20.19 -18.83 -15.89
CA GLY A 921 21.59 -19.18 -16.18
C GLY A 921 22.06 -20.48 -15.50
N GLN A 922 21.41 -20.87 -14.40
CA GLN A 922 21.61 -22.16 -13.73
C GLN A 922 20.66 -23.27 -14.22
N GLU A 923 19.85 -23.00 -15.26
CA GLU A 923 18.82 -23.91 -15.78
C GLU A 923 17.72 -24.32 -14.76
N ARG A 924 17.54 -23.52 -13.69
CA ARG A 924 16.50 -23.72 -12.66
C ARG A 924 15.21 -23.01 -13.06
N TYR A 925 14.56 -23.54 -14.10
CA TYR A 925 13.47 -22.85 -14.81
C TYR A 925 12.17 -22.67 -13.99
N GLU A 926 11.77 -23.63 -13.13
CA GLU A 926 10.62 -23.45 -12.23
C GLU A 926 10.80 -22.28 -11.27
N GLU A 927 11.96 -22.17 -10.63
CA GLU A 927 12.23 -21.12 -9.65
C GLU A 927 12.37 -19.75 -10.34
N ALA A 928 12.95 -19.73 -11.55
CA ALA A 928 12.99 -18.54 -12.38
C ALA A 928 11.56 -18.08 -12.77
N LEU A 929 10.66 -19.03 -13.08
CA LEU A 929 9.26 -18.76 -13.38
C LEU A 929 8.53 -18.13 -12.19
N ASP A 930 8.73 -18.65 -10.98
CA ASP A 930 8.14 -18.10 -9.76
C ASP A 930 8.66 -16.70 -9.45
N CYS A 931 9.95 -16.44 -9.68
CA CYS A 931 10.52 -15.10 -9.59
C CYS A 931 9.91 -14.13 -10.62
N CYS A 932 9.67 -14.58 -11.86
CA CYS A 932 8.99 -13.77 -12.87
C CYS A 932 7.55 -13.42 -12.44
N LYS A 933 6.80 -14.39 -11.92
CA LYS A 933 5.46 -14.15 -11.36
C LYS A 933 5.51 -13.15 -10.23
N LYS A 934 6.49 -13.27 -9.32
CA LYS A 934 6.65 -12.34 -8.20
C LYS A 934 6.98 -10.92 -8.66
N ALA A 935 7.83 -10.77 -9.67
CA ALA A 935 8.10 -9.48 -10.29
C ALA A 935 6.83 -8.86 -10.90
N LEU A 936 5.99 -9.67 -11.56
CA LEU A 936 4.73 -9.22 -12.17
C LEU A 936 3.62 -8.93 -11.14
N GLU A 937 3.57 -9.66 -10.02
CA GLU A 937 2.69 -9.33 -8.89
C GLU A 937 3.01 -7.94 -8.34
N LEU A 938 4.29 -7.63 -8.19
CA LEU A 938 4.77 -6.34 -7.68
C LEU A 938 4.67 -5.22 -8.75
N ARG A 939 4.82 -5.57 -10.03
CA ARG A 939 4.78 -4.64 -11.16
C ARG A 939 4.12 -5.29 -12.38
N PRO A 940 2.77 -5.22 -12.50
CA PRO A 940 2.05 -5.89 -13.58
C PRO A 940 2.43 -5.45 -15.00
N GLY A 941 2.88 -4.20 -15.16
CA GLY A 941 3.28 -3.62 -16.44
C GLY A 941 4.70 -3.97 -16.92
N MET A 942 5.46 -4.83 -16.22
CA MET A 942 6.84 -5.15 -16.58
C MET A 942 6.88 -6.14 -17.76
N HIS A 943 6.99 -5.64 -18.99
CA HIS A 943 6.98 -6.46 -20.20
C HIS A 943 8.17 -7.42 -20.27
N GLU A 944 9.34 -7.03 -19.79
CA GLU A 944 10.57 -7.84 -19.78
C GLU A 944 10.43 -9.08 -18.89
N ALA A 945 9.79 -8.93 -17.72
CA ALA A 945 9.52 -10.06 -16.82
C ALA A 945 8.48 -11.02 -17.40
N ARG A 946 7.45 -10.49 -18.08
CA ARG A 946 6.44 -11.30 -18.76
C ARG A 946 7.02 -12.03 -19.99
N HIS A 947 7.93 -11.41 -20.72
CA HIS A 947 8.65 -12.09 -21.80
C HIS A 947 9.54 -13.20 -21.27
N LEU A 948 10.30 -12.95 -20.20
CA LEU A 948 11.11 -13.98 -19.54
C LEU A 948 10.22 -15.13 -19.01
N MET A 949 9.04 -14.84 -18.47
CA MET A 949 8.05 -15.84 -18.06
C MET A 949 7.66 -16.77 -19.21
N ALA A 950 7.35 -16.23 -20.40
CA ALA A 950 7.05 -17.03 -21.58
C ALA A 950 8.23 -17.92 -21.99
N GLN A 951 9.46 -17.40 -21.94
CA GLN A 951 10.67 -18.18 -22.21
C GLN A 951 10.83 -19.34 -21.21
N MET A 952 10.56 -19.12 -19.92
CA MET A 952 10.66 -20.18 -18.90
C MET A 952 9.59 -21.25 -19.12
N LEU A 953 8.36 -20.87 -19.44
CA LEU A 953 7.28 -21.81 -19.75
C LEU A 953 7.62 -22.68 -20.98
N GLN A 954 8.23 -22.10 -22.02
CA GLN A 954 8.71 -22.86 -23.17
C GLN A 954 9.80 -23.86 -22.79
N LYS A 955 10.80 -23.46 -21.98
CA LYS A 955 11.86 -24.37 -21.48
C LYS A 955 11.32 -25.51 -20.63
N LEU A 956 10.19 -25.30 -19.95
CA LEU A 956 9.48 -26.31 -19.16
C LEU A 956 8.52 -27.18 -19.98
N GLY A 957 8.39 -26.94 -21.28
CA GLY A 957 7.43 -27.65 -22.15
C GLY A 957 5.96 -27.24 -21.94
N ARG A 958 5.69 -26.19 -21.18
CA ARG A 958 4.33 -25.67 -20.90
C ARG A 958 3.91 -24.69 -22.01
N LYS A 959 3.84 -25.21 -23.23
CA LYS A 959 3.71 -24.41 -24.46
C LYS A 959 2.42 -23.60 -24.54
N GLU A 960 1.28 -24.16 -24.10
CA GLU A 960 -0.01 -23.43 -24.08
C GLU A 960 -0.01 -22.26 -23.11
N GLU A 961 0.61 -22.41 -21.94
CA GLU A 961 0.76 -21.29 -21.00
C GLU A 961 1.66 -20.20 -21.60
N ALA A 962 2.74 -20.59 -22.30
CA ALA A 962 3.61 -19.64 -22.98
C ALA A 962 2.90 -18.88 -24.11
N ARG A 963 2.01 -19.55 -24.87
CA ARG A 963 1.17 -18.94 -25.91
C ARG A 963 0.32 -17.82 -25.32
N ASN A 964 -0.45 -18.11 -24.27
CA ASN A 964 -1.31 -17.12 -23.61
C ASN A 964 -0.52 -15.89 -23.13
N VAL A 965 0.69 -16.10 -22.61
CA VAL A 965 1.55 -15.00 -22.14
C VAL A 965 2.06 -14.13 -23.29
N LEU A 966 2.45 -14.73 -24.42
CA LEU A 966 2.91 -14.02 -25.62
C LEU A 966 1.78 -13.26 -26.32
N GLU A 967 0.57 -13.83 -26.40
CA GLU A 967 -0.62 -13.16 -26.91
C GLU A 967 -0.95 -11.91 -26.09
N MET A 968 -0.99 -12.04 -24.76
CA MET A 968 -1.18 -10.90 -23.86
C MET A 968 -0.10 -9.82 -24.02
N LEU A 969 1.16 -10.22 -24.24
CA LEU A 969 2.22 -9.25 -24.52
C LEU A 969 2.00 -8.49 -25.83
N LEU A 970 1.52 -9.17 -26.87
CA LEU A 970 1.24 -8.56 -28.17
C LEU A 970 0.00 -7.67 -28.16
N GLU A 971 -0.97 -7.89 -27.27
CA GLU A 971 -2.06 -6.94 -27.04
C GLU A 971 -1.53 -5.58 -26.56
N HIS A 972 -0.52 -5.59 -25.69
CA HIS A 972 0.11 -4.37 -25.16
C HIS A 972 1.18 -3.77 -26.07
N LEU A 973 1.90 -4.62 -26.80
CA LEU A 973 3.00 -4.25 -27.69
C LEU A 973 2.68 -4.70 -29.12
N PRO A 974 1.62 -4.18 -29.75
CA PRO A 974 1.10 -4.70 -30.99
C PRO A 974 2.09 -4.57 -32.13
N THR A 975 3.09 -3.69 -32.07
CA THR A 975 4.10 -3.48 -33.11
C THR A 975 5.42 -4.21 -32.86
N ASN A 976 5.51 -5.06 -31.83
CA ASN A 976 6.75 -5.76 -31.52
C ASN A 976 6.92 -7.02 -32.40
N GLU A 977 7.64 -6.87 -33.51
CA GLU A 977 7.80 -7.93 -34.52
C GLU A 977 8.62 -9.14 -34.03
N MET A 978 9.47 -8.97 -33.01
CA MET A 978 10.15 -10.09 -32.35
C MET A 978 9.14 -11.01 -31.67
N LEU A 979 8.20 -10.44 -30.90
CA LEU A 979 7.16 -11.21 -30.21
C LEU A 979 6.19 -11.89 -31.19
N VAL A 980 5.86 -11.23 -32.31
CA VAL A 980 5.03 -11.83 -33.38
C VAL A 980 5.68 -13.09 -33.92
N ARG A 981 6.99 -13.03 -34.20
CA ARG A 981 7.75 -14.18 -34.68
C ARG A 981 7.83 -15.29 -33.64
N GLU A 982 8.14 -14.97 -32.39
CA GLU A 982 8.20 -15.96 -31.30
C GLU A 982 6.86 -16.68 -31.10
N LEU A 983 5.74 -15.96 -31.13
CA LEU A 983 4.41 -16.56 -31.03
C LEU A 983 4.09 -17.43 -32.26
N ALA A 984 4.40 -16.96 -33.47
CA ALA A 984 4.18 -17.73 -34.69
C ALA A 984 5.00 -19.04 -34.70
N GLU A 985 6.23 -19.01 -34.18
CA GLU A 985 7.07 -20.20 -34.00
C GLU A 985 6.46 -21.16 -32.98
N LEU A 986 6.00 -20.64 -31.83
CA LEU A 986 5.36 -21.46 -30.80
C LEU A 986 4.06 -22.11 -31.29
N LEU A 987 3.26 -21.40 -32.09
CA LEU A 987 2.03 -21.94 -32.69
C LEU A 987 2.32 -23.05 -33.70
N MET A 988 3.39 -22.91 -34.49
CA MET A 988 3.86 -24.00 -35.36
C MET A 988 4.24 -25.24 -34.55
N GLU A 989 4.90 -25.06 -33.40
CA GLU A 989 5.25 -26.16 -32.49
C GLU A 989 4.05 -26.79 -31.76
N LEU A 990 2.96 -26.05 -31.61
CA LEU A 990 1.66 -26.52 -31.08
C LEU A 990 0.77 -27.15 -32.16
N GLU A 991 1.22 -27.15 -33.42
CA GLU A 991 0.46 -27.58 -34.59
C GLU A 991 -0.82 -26.75 -34.85
N ASP A 992 -0.91 -25.54 -34.29
CA ASP A 992 -1.99 -24.57 -34.54
C ASP A 992 -1.65 -23.72 -35.78
N TYR A 993 -1.66 -24.39 -36.93
CA TYR A 993 -1.18 -23.79 -38.19
C TYR A 993 -2.06 -22.64 -38.68
N GLU A 994 -3.37 -22.65 -38.38
CA GLU A 994 -4.30 -21.60 -38.81
C GLU A 994 -4.00 -20.27 -38.13
N GLU A 995 -3.75 -20.27 -36.82
CA GLU A 995 -3.33 -19.05 -36.14
C GLU A 995 -1.88 -18.68 -36.48
N ALA A 996 -0.98 -19.66 -36.56
CA ALA A 996 0.39 -19.41 -36.99
C ALA A 996 0.43 -18.70 -38.36
N TYR A 997 -0.47 -19.07 -39.28
CA TYR A 997 -0.60 -18.44 -40.59
C TYR A 997 -0.86 -16.93 -40.48
N ILE A 998 -1.76 -16.50 -39.59
CA ILE A 998 -2.10 -15.09 -39.40
C ILE A 998 -0.85 -14.30 -38.97
N TYR A 999 -0.11 -14.82 -37.99
CA TYR A 999 1.09 -14.16 -37.48
C TYR A 999 2.25 -14.21 -38.47
N TRP A 1000 2.44 -15.31 -39.21
CA TRP A 1000 3.46 -15.41 -40.25
C TRP A 1000 3.16 -14.52 -41.45
N GLN A 1001 1.90 -14.45 -41.90
CA GLN A 1001 1.46 -13.54 -42.95
C GLN A 1001 1.78 -12.09 -42.54
N ARG A 1002 1.46 -11.73 -41.30
CA ARG A 1002 1.76 -10.42 -40.75
C ARG A 1002 3.27 -10.14 -40.72
N ALA A 1003 4.07 -11.06 -40.21
CA ALA A 1003 5.53 -10.90 -40.15
C ALA A 1003 6.14 -10.72 -41.55
N ALA A 1004 5.67 -11.51 -42.53
CA ALA A 1004 6.10 -11.43 -43.92
C ALA A 1004 5.68 -10.12 -44.61
N LEU A 1005 4.53 -9.54 -44.24
CA LEU A 1005 4.13 -8.21 -44.74
C LEU A 1005 5.03 -7.08 -44.23
N ARG A 1006 5.52 -7.21 -42.99
CA ARG A 1006 6.42 -6.22 -42.37
C ARG A 1006 7.87 -6.38 -42.80
N GLN A 1007 8.29 -7.61 -43.03
CA GLN A 1007 9.64 -7.98 -43.44
C GLN A 1007 9.58 -8.80 -44.74
N PRO A 1008 9.21 -8.19 -45.88
CA PRO A 1008 8.96 -8.89 -47.13
C PRO A 1008 10.20 -9.57 -47.74
N ASP A 1009 11.38 -9.18 -47.26
CA ASP A 1009 12.69 -9.67 -47.71
C ASP A 1009 13.44 -10.51 -46.67
N ALA A 1010 12.82 -10.81 -45.53
CA ALA A 1010 13.43 -11.66 -44.52
C ALA A 1010 13.26 -13.15 -44.90
N THR A 1011 14.34 -13.77 -45.37
CA THR A 1011 14.34 -15.15 -45.87
C THR A 1011 13.95 -16.17 -44.79
N ASP A 1012 14.33 -15.94 -43.54
CA ASP A 1012 13.92 -16.79 -42.41
C ASP A 1012 12.41 -16.74 -42.15
N VAL A 1013 11.80 -15.55 -42.26
CA VAL A 1013 10.36 -15.34 -42.10
C VAL A 1013 9.58 -15.98 -43.26
N LEU A 1014 10.03 -15.75 -44.51
CA LEU A 1014 9.39 -16.32 -45.69
C LEU A 1014 9.44 -17.85 -45.68
N ALA A 1015 10.54 -18.45 -45.26
CA ALA A 1015 10.68 -19.91 -45.18
C ALA A 1015 9.71 -20.52 -44.15
N LYS A 1016 9.60 -19.91 -42.96
CA LYS A 1016 8.65 -20.35 -41.93
C LYS A 1016 7.20 -20.14 -42.38
N PHE A 1017 6.90 -19.04 -43.06
CA PHE A 1017 5.56 -18.80 -43.60
C PHE A 1017 5.19 -19.78 -44.72
N ALA A 1018 6.12 -20.09 -45.63
CA ALA A 1018 5.91 -21.08 -46.68
C ALA A 1018 5.65 -22.47 -46.10
N SER A 1019 6.43 -22.86 -45.09
CA SER A 1019 6.21 -24.11 -44.34
C SER A 1019 4.84 -24.14 -43.67
N CYS A 1020 4.37 -23.04 -43.07
CA CYS A 1020 3.03 -22.94 -42.50
C CYS A 1020 1.93 -23.14 -43.58
N CYS A 1021 2.10 -22.52 -44.76
CA CYS A 1021 1.20 -22.71 -45.89
C CYS A 1021 1.17 -24.15 -46.40
N GLU A 1022 2.30 -24.87 -46.38
CA GLU A 1022 2.33 -26.31 -46.70
C GLU A 1022 1.51 -27.14 -45.71
N HIS A 1023 1.63 -26.89 -44.40
CA HIS A 1023 0.85 -27.60 -43.38
C HIS A 1023 -0.65 -27.37 -43.54
N LEU A 1024 -1.05 -26.16 -43.95
CA LEU A 1024 -2.44 -25.81 -44.28
C LEU A 1024 -2.88 -26.23 -45.69
N GLN A 1025 -2.00 -26.86 -46.48
CA GLN A 1025 -2.26 -27.24 -47.87
C GLN A 1025 -2.64 -26.04 -48.78
N ARG A 1026 -2.17 -24.84 -48.45
CA ARG A 1026 -2.33 -23.62 -49.26
C ARG A 1026 -1.22 -23.56 -50.30
N TRP A 1027 -1.29 -24.49 -51.23
CA TRP A 1027 -0.20 -24.81 -52.15
C TRP A 1027 0.18 -23.65 -53.07
N GLU A 1028 -0.77 -22.87 -53.56
CA GLU A 1028 -0.51 -21.71 -54.42
C GLU A 1028 0.27 -20.61 -53.69
N GLU A 1029 -0.03 -20.38 -52.41
CA GLU A 1029 0.67 -19.37 -51.59
C GLU A 1029 2.05 -19.86 -51.16
N ALA A 1030 2.16 -21.13 -50.77
CA ALA A 1030 3.46 -21.76 -50.51
C ALA A 1030 4.37 -21.66 -51.74
N LEU A 1031 3.82 -21.88 -52.94
CA LEU A 1031 4.54 -21.73 -54.20
C LEU A 1031 5.05 -20.30 -54.39
N GLU A 1032 4.19 -19.29 -54.22
CA GLU A 1032 4.59 -17.89 -54.35
C GLU A 1032 5.74 -17.53 -53.38
N LEU A 1033 5.63 -17.98 -52.12
CA LEU A 1033 6.63 -17.71 -51.09
C LEU A 1033 7.97 -18.38 -51.40
N TYR A 1034 7.96 -19.64 -51.86
CA TYR A 1034 9.19 -20.33 -52.26
C TYR A 1034 9.85 -19.74 -53.52
N LEU A 1035 9.05 -19.29 -54.49
CA LEU A 1035 9.59 -18.57 -55.65
C LEU A 1035 10.22 -17.23 -55.24
N ARG A 1036 9.60 -16.51 -54.28
CA ARG A 1036 10.18 -15.28 -53.71
C ARG A 1036 11.48 -15.54 -52.97
N LEU A 1037 11.56 -16.60 -52.17
CA LEU A 1037 12.79 -17.04 -51.50
C LEU A 1037 13.93 -17.29 -52.50
N ASN A 1038 13.65 -18.01 -53.58
CA ASN A 1038 14.63 -18.24 -54.65
C ASN A 1038 15.04 -16.94 -55.34
N ALA A 1039 14.10 -16.04 -55.63
CA ALA A 1039 14.40 -14.74 -56.23
C ALA A 1039 15.29 -13.84 -55.35
N GLN A 1040 15.27 -14.05 -54.04
CA GLN A 1040 16.14 -13.37 -53.06
C GLN A 1040 17.51 -14.06 -52.87
N GLY A 1041 17.81 -15.09 -53.68
CA GLY A 1041 19.10 -15.80 -53.65
C GLY A 1041 19.21 -16.87 -52.58
N CYS A 1042 18.09 -17.27 -51.94
CA CYS A 1042 18.06 -18.37 -50.99
C CYS A 1042 18.01 -19.73 -51.71
N GLU A 1043 19.04 -20.02 -52.50
CA GLU A 1043 19.18 -21.24 -53.31
C GLU A 1043 19.75 -22.38 -52.46
N THR A 1044 18.92 -22.99 -51.60
CA THR A 1044 19.33 -24.18 -50.82
C THR A 1044 18.61 -25.44 -51.30
N PRO A 1045 19.22 -26.64 -51.13
CA PRO A 1045 18.59 -27.89 -51.50
C PRO A 1045 17.22 -28.10 -50.83
N GLU A 1046 17.06 -27.67 -49.57
CA GLU A 1046 15.81 -27.74 -48.81
C GLU A 1046 14.70 -26.91 -49.47
N VAL A 1047 15.00 -25.67 -49.89
CA VAL A 1047 14.03 -24.79 -50.55
C VAL A 1047 13.56 -25.38 -51.87
N TYR A 1048 14.48 -25.90 -52.69
CA TYR A 1048 14.13 -26.54 -53.96
C TYR A 1048 13.32 -27.83 -53.77
N VAL A 1049 13.63 -28.64 -52.74
CA VAL A 1049 12.84 -29.83 -52.41
C VAL A 1049 11.42 -29.44 -51.98
N ASN A 1050 11.27 -28.45 -51.10
CA ASN A 1050 9.95 -28.00 -50.67
C ASN A 1050 9.14 -27.39 -51.82
N LEU A 1051 9.78 -26.59 -52.68
CA LEU A 1051 9.17 -26.08 -53.91
C LEU A 1051 8.71 -27.22 -54.83
N GLY A 1052 9.55 -28.24 -55.03
CA GLY A 1052 9.22 -29.43 -55.82
C GLY A 1052 8.03 -30.20 -55.23
N ARG A 1053 7.93 -30.31 -53.91
CA ARG A 1053 6.79 -30.94 -53.21
C ARG A 1053 5.51 -30.15 -53.43
N VAL A 1054 5.56 -28.84 -53.29
CA VAL A 1054 4.41 -27.94 -53.54
C VAL A 1054 3.94 -28.03 -55.00
N LEU A 1055 4.87 -27.98 -55.96
CA LEU A 1055 4.56 -28.13 -57.39
C LEU A 1055 3.96 -29.50 -57.72
N THR A 1056 4.43 -30.56 -57.05
CA THR A 1056 3.85 -31.90 -57.16
C THR A 1056 2.40 -31.92 -56.67
N ALA A 1057 2.10 -31.29 -55.53
CA ALA A 1057 0.75 -31.18 -54.99
C ALA A 1057 -0.19 -30.39 -55.92
N LEU A 1058 0.34 -29.36 -56.60
CA LEU A 1058 -0.36 -28.58 -57.63
C LEU A 1058 -0.46 -29.29 -58.99
N ASN A 1059 0.01 -30.53 -59.11
CA ASN A 1059 0.06 -31.31 -60.35
C ASN A 1059 0.90 -30.64 -61.48
N ARG A 1060 1.86 -29.79 -61.13
CA ARG A 1060 2.82 -29.14 -62.05
C ARG A 1060 4.09 -29.97 -62.17
N ILE A 1061 3.92 -31.17 -62.72
CA ILE A 1061 4.90 -32.25 -62.67
C ILE A 1061 6.25 -31.90 -63.31
N ALA A 1062 6.26 -31.27 -64.49
CA ALA A 1062 7.51 -30.95 -65.19
C ALA A 1062 8.40 -30.02 -64.36
N GLU A 1063 7.80 -28.98 -63.77
CA GLU A 1063 8.51 -28.00 -62.95
C GLU A 1063 8.98 -28.60 -61.61
N ALA A 1064 8.22 -29.54 -61.05
CA ALA A 1064 8.63 -30.27 -59.86
C ALA A 1064 9.90 -31.11 -60.11
N VAL A 1065 10.00 -31.77 -61.27
CA VAL A 1065 11.20 -32.52 -61.67
C VAL A 1065 12.40 -31.59 -61.79
N ASP A 1066 12.24 -30.43 -62.42
CA ASP A 1066 13.30 -29.43 -62.55
C ASP A 1066 13.78 -28.94 -61.17
N CYS A 1067 12.85 -28.70 -60.23
CA CYS A 1067 13.20 -28.30 -58.87
C CYS A 1067 14.00 -29.38 -58.12
N TYR A 1068 13.62 -30.65 -58.21
CA TYR A 1068 14.40 -31.71 -57.58
C TYR A 1068 15.77 -31.90 -58.22
N ALA A 1069 15.89 -31.71 -59.55
CA ALA A 1069 17.17 -31.73 -60.24
C ALA A 1069 18.08 -30.58 -59.76
N GLU A 1070 17.54 -29.37 -59.60
CA GLU A 1070 18.27 -28.24 -59.02
C GLU A 1070 18.65 -28.48 -57.57
N ALA A 1071 17.77 -29.07 -56.74
CA ALA A 1071 18.11 -29.46 -55.37
C ALA A 1071 19.33 -30.39 -55.31
N ILE A 1072 19.37 -31.41 -56.19
CA ILE A 1072 20.50 -32.33 -56.32
C ILE A 1072 21.75 -31.62 -56.82
N ARG A 1073 21.63 -30.69 -57.78
CA ARG A 1073 22.76 -29.92 -58.32
C ARG A 1073 23.39 -29.03 -57.24
N VAL A 1074 22.56 -28.34 -56.46
CA VAL A 1074 22.98 -27.42 -55.40
C VAL A 1074 23.53 -28.18 -54.19
N GLY A 1075 22.92 -29.32 -53.84
CA GLY A 1075 23.35 -30.17 -52.73
C GLY A 1075 23.43 -31.65 -53.11
N PRO A 1076 24.52 -32.09 -53.76
CA PRO A 1076 24.68 -33.50 -54.16
C PRO A 1076 24.71 -34.48 -52.97
N ALA A 1077 25.00 -33.99 -51.76
CA ALA A 1077 24.98 -34.79 -50.53
C ALA A 1077 23.64 -34.75 -49.79
N TYR A 1078 22.62 -34.07 -50.32
CA TYR A 1078 21.31 -33.97 -49.69
C TYR A 1078 20.39 -35.10 -50.17
N GLY A 1079 20.45 -36.25 -49.47
CA GLY A 1079 19.74 -37.47 -49.85
C GLY A 1079 18.23 -37.28 -50.05
N ASN A 1080 17.61 -36.42 -49.24
CA ASN A 1080 16.18 -36.11 -49.32
C ASN A 1080 15.72 -35.63 -50.72
N ALA A 1081 16.59 -34.93 -51.48
CA ALA A 1081 16.27 -34.52 -52.84
C ALA A 1081 16.07 -35.71 -53.79
N TYR A 1082 16.96 -36.69 -53.71
CA TYR A 1082 16.90 -37.92 -54.51
C TYR A 1082 15.64 -38.73 -54.20
N PHE A 1083 15.32 -38.91 -52.92
CA PHE A 1083 14.13 -39.68 -52.53
C PHE A 1083 12.83 -39.02 -53.01
N ASN A 1084 12.68 -37.70 -52.89
CA ASN A 1084 11.49 -37.00 -53.39
C ASN A 1084 11.38 -37.03 -54.93
N ALA A 1085 12.51 -36.89 -55.65
CA ALA A 1085 12.49 -37.02 -57.11
C ALA A 1085 12.17 -38.46 -57.56
N GLY A 1086 12.71 -39.45 -56.85
CA GLY A 1086 12.41 -40.88 -57.04
C GLY A 1086 10.93 -41.18 -56.83
N ASP A 1087 10.34 -40.69 -55.73
CA ASP A 1087 8.92 -40.86 -55.41
C ASP A 1087 8.03 -40.31 -56.52
N LEU A 1088 8.36 -39.12 -57.05
CA LEU A 1088 7.65 -38.50 -58.15
C LEU A 1088 7.75 -39.33 -59.44
N LEU A 1089 8.97 -39.74 -59.83
CA LEU A 1089 9.18 -40.55 -61.03
C LEU A 1089 8.49 -41.92 -60.95
N TYR A 1090 8.49 -42.54 -59.78
CA TYR A 1090 7.77 -43.79 -59.52
C TYR A 1090 6.27 -43.62 -59.73
N LYS A 1091 5.67 -42.54 -59.18
CA LYS A 1091 4.25 -42.22 -59.38
C LYS A 1091 3.89 -41.97 -60.84
N LEU A 1092 4.83 -41.46 -61.65
CA LEU A 1092 4.65 -41.25 -63.08
C LEU A 1092 4.87 -42.52 -63.93
N GLY A 1093 5.21 -43.65 -63.31
CA GLY A 1093 5.48 -44.91 -64.01
C GLY A 1093 6.85 -44.96 -64.72
N CYS A 1094 7.72 -43.98 -64.49
CA CYS A 1094 9.09 -43.93 -65.04
C CYS A 1094 10.03 -44.75 -64.15
N TYR A 1095 9.76 -46.05 -64.04
CA TYR A 1095 10.41 -46.93 -63.06
C TYR A 1095 11.92 -47.07 -63.27
N ASP A 1096 12.40 -46.98 -64.51
CA ASP A 1096 13.82 -46.99 -64.88
C ASP A 1096 14.56 -45.80 -64.27
N ARG A 1097 14.06 -44.59 -64.53
CA ARG A 1097 14.64 -43.35 -64.00
C ARG A 1097 14.47 -43.24 -62.49
N ALA A 1098 13.34 -43.72 -61.95
CA ALA A 1098 13.13 -43.77 -60.51
C ALA A 1098 14.19 -44.65 -59.83
N ALA A 1099 14.46 -45.85 -60.37
CA ALA A 1099 15.48 -46.75 -59.84
C ALA A 1099 16.88 -46.10 -59.82
N ASP A 1100 17.28 -45.43 -60.91
CA ASP A 1100 18.57 -44.73 -60.99
C ASP A 1100 18.71 -43.64 -59.90
N VAL A 1101 17.66 -42.84 -59.71
CA VAL A 1101 17.66 -41.75 -58.72
C VAL A 1101 17.65 -42.28 -57.29
N TYR A 1102 16.85 -43.32 -57.00
CA TYR A 1102 16.88 -43.97 -55.67
C TYR A 1102 18.24 -44.61 -55.38
N ALA A 1103 18.85 -45.28 -56.37
CA ALA A 1103 20.17 -45.87 -56.22
C ALA A 1103 21.23 -44.80 -55.92
N ALA A 1104 21.17 -43.64 -56.60
CA ALA A 1104 22.03 -42.51 -56.30
C ALA A 1104 21.78 -41.94 -54.88
N GLY A 1105 20.52 -41.77 -54.48
CA GLY A 1105 20.16 -41.32 -53.13
C GLY A 1105 20.64 -42.26 -52.03
N LEU A 1106 20.59 -43.57 -52.26
CA LEU A 1106 21.10 -44.60 -51.33
C LEU A 1106 22.63 -44.67 -51.27
N GLN A 1107 23.35 -44.19 -52.28
CA GLN A 1107 24.81 -44.00 -52.15
C GLN A 1107 25.14 -42.86 -51.18
N VAL A 1108 24.29 -41.84 -51.14
CA VAL A 1108 24.44 -40.67 -50.25
C VAL A 1108 23.95 -41.01 -48.82
N GLU A 1109 22.78 -41.61 -48.70
CA GLU A 1109 22.18 -42.05 -47.42
C GLU A 1109 21.95 -43.57 -47.41
N PRO A 1110 22.99 -44.39 -47.23
CA PRO A 1110 22.89 -45.85 -47.28
C PRO A 1110 22.09 -46.47 -46.13
N GLN A 1111 21.74 -45.68 -45.11
CA GLN A 1111 20.89 -46.08 -43.99
C GLN A 1111 19.43 -45.67 -44.18
N ARG A 1112 19.04 -45.05 -45.31
CA ARG A 1112 17.66 -44.64 -45.58
C ARG A 1112 16.82 -45.84 -46.03
N ARG A 1113 16.24 -46.48 -45.03
CA ARG A 1113 15.53 -47.77 -45.07
C ARG A 1113 14.47 -47.81 -46.17
N SER A 1114 13.50 -46.90 -46.14
CA SER A 1114 12.43 -46.80 -47.15
C SER A 1114 12.91 -46.70 -48.61
N GLY A 1115 14.13 -46.22 -48.87
CA GLY A 1115 14.68 -46.13 -50.22
C GLY A 1115 14.94 -47.49 -50.87
N PHE A 1116 15.41 -48.50 -50.13
CA PHE A 1116 15.67 -49.83 -50.68
C PHE A 1116 14.39 -50.57 -51.05
N PHE A 1117 13.32 -50.40 -50.25
CA PHE A 1117 12.01 -50.97 -50.55
C PHE A 1117 11.45 -50.43 -51.87
N VAL A 1118 11.43 -49.10 -52.05
CA VAL A 1118 10.89 -48.51 -53.28
C VAL A 1118 11.78 -48.76 -54.49
N LEU A 1119 13.11 -48.82 -54.31
CA LEU A 1119 14.03 -49.27 -55.35
C LEU A 1119 13.71 -50.71 -55.81
N GLY A 1120 13.43 -51.61 -54.86
CA GLY A 1120 12.97 -52.97 -55.16
C GLY A 1120 11.66 -52.97 -55.95
N ASN A 1121 10.69 -52.12 -55.56
CA ASN A 1121 9.43 -51.96 -56.29
C ASN A 1121 9.67 -51.46 -57.72
N CYS A 1122 10.60 -50.52 -57.93
CA CYS A 1122 10.98 -50.05 -59.27
C CYS A 1122 11.50 -51.20 -60.14
N TYR A 1123 12.47 -51.97 -59.64
CA TYR A 1123 13.03 -53.11 -60.38
C TYR A 1123 12.00 -54.20 -60.64
N PHE A 1124 11.07 -54.43 -59.71
CA PHE A 1124 9.99 -55.39 -59.89
C PHE A 1124 9.07 -54.98 -61.06
N GLN A 1125 8.68 -53.70 -61.15
CA GLN A 1125 7.87 -53.19 -62.27
C GLN A 1125 8.61 -53.27 -63.62
N LEU A 1126 9.93 -53.09 -63.62
CA LEU A 1126 10.79 -53.27 -64.79
C LEU A 1126 11.03 -54.74 -65.16
N ARG A 1127 10.51 -55.69 -64.38
CA ARG A 1127 10.78 -57.14 -64.50
C ARG A 1127 12.27 -57.50 -64.34
N ALA A 1128 13.04 -56.64 -63.70
CA ALA A 1128 14.42 -56.91 -63.30
C ALA A 1128 14.42 -57.63 -61.93
N TYR A 1129 13.79 -58.82 -61.86
CA TYR A 1129 13.48 -59.47 -60.59
C TYR A 1129 14.72 -59.80 -59.74
N GLU A 1130 15.86 -60.10 -60.37
CA GLU A 1130 17.13 -60.33 -59.66
C GLU A 1130 17.60 -59.09 -58.88
N ALA A 1131 17.51 -57.90 -59.49
CA ALA A 1131 17.83 -56.63 -58.85
C ALA A 1131 16.79 -56.26 -57.79
N ALA A 1132 15.50 -56.56 -58.04
CA ALA A 1132 14.43 -56.36 -57.06
C ALA A 1132 14.66 -57.19 -55.79
N ILE A 1133 15.01 -58.47 -55.94
CA ILE A 1133 15.34 -59.38 -54.84
C ILE A 1133 16.50 -58.83 -54.00
N LEU A 1134 17.56 -58.34 -54.66
CA LEU A 1134 18.71 -57.78 -53.95
C LEU A 1134 18.32 -56.54 -53.13
N ALA A 1135 17.53 -55.63 -53.70
CA ALA A 1135 17.05 -54.44 -53.03
C ALA A 1135 16.12 -54.77 -51.83
N TYR A 1136 15.16 -55.70 -51.99
CA TYR A 1136 14.31 -56.13 -50.88
C TYR A 1136 15.08 -56.85 -49.78
N ARG A 1137 16.09 -57.67 -50.12
CA ARG A 1137 16.95 -58.30 -49.11
C ARG A 1137 17.77 -57.26 -48.35
N GLN A 1138 18.22 -56.21 -49.01
CA GLN A 1138 18.93 -55.11 -48.34
C GLN A 1138 17.99 -54.33 -47.41
N GLU A 1139 16.74 -54.08 -47.82
CA GLU A 1139 15.70 -53.53 -46.94
C GLU A 1139 15.48 -54.43 -45.72
N LEU A 1140 15.30 -55.74 -45.91
CA LEU A 1140 15.06 -56.69 -44.82
C LEU A 1140 16.28 -56.91 -43.92
N ALA A 1141 17.50 -56.67 -44.42
CA ALA A 1141 18.69 -56.63 -43.57
C ALA A 1141 18.67 -55.43 -42.61
N LEU A 1142 18.08 -54.31 -43.01
CA LEU A 1142 17.89 -53.12 -42.19
C LEU A 1142 16.59 -53.16 -41.38
N HIS A 1143 15.57 -53.87 -41.88
CA HIS A 1143 14.23 -54.06 -41.30
C HIS A 1143 13.75 -55.51 -41.43
N PRO A 1144 14.18 -56.41 -40.53
CA PRO A 1144 13.80 -57.81 -40.61
C PRO A 1144 12.28 -58.06 -40.60
N ASP A 1145 11.50 -57.18 -39.96
CA ASP A 1145 10.06 -57.34 -39.73
C ASP A 1145 9.16 -56.61 -40.75
N HIS A 1146 9.71 -56.06 -41.85
CA HIS A 1146 8.92 -55.34 -42.84
C HIS A 1146 8.08 -56.30 -43.72
N ALA A 1147 6.82 -56.51 -43.30
CA ALA A 1147 5.91 -57.50 -43.91
C ALA A 1147 5.68 -57.30 -45.43
N GLU A 1148 5.51 -56.06 -45.89
CA GLU A 1148 5.31 -55.77 -47.33
C GLU A 1148 6.57 -56.09 -48.16
N ALA A 1149 7.76 -55.76 -47.64
CA ALA A 1149 9.02 -56.12 -48.27
C ALA A 1149 9.24 -57.64 -48.33
N GLN A 1150 8.87 -58.40 -47.29
CA GLN A 1150 8.91 -59.87 -47.31
C GLN A 1150 7.97 -60.45 -48.37
N HIS A 1151 6.75 -59.92 -48.46
CA HIS A 1151 5.78 -60.33 -49.46
C HIS A 1151 6.27 -60.06 -50.89
N ASN A 1152 6.75 -58.84 -51.16
CA ASN A 1152 7.24 -58.46 -52.48
C ASN A 1152 8.52 -59.20 -52.88
N LEU A 1153 9.38 -59.57 -51.91
CA LEU A 1153 10.52 -60.44 -52.13
C LEU A 1153 10.08 -61.83 -52.62
N ALA A 1154 9.15 -62.48 -51.91
CA ALA A 1154 8.64 -63.79 -52.29
C ALA A 1154 7.98 -63.77 -53.68
N LEU A 1155 7.26 -62.68 -53.99
CA LEU A 1155 6.65 -62.47 -55.30
C LEU A 1155 7.71 -62.32 -56.40
N ALA A 1156 8.79 -61.56 -56.15
CA ALA A 1156 9.89 -61.40 -57.08
C ALA A 1156 10.63 -62.73 -57.36
N GLU A 1157 10.84 -63.55 -56.34
CA GLU A 1157 11.45 -64.89 -56.48
C GLU A 1157 10.57 -65.83 -57.31
N ALA A 1158 9.26 -65.80 -57.12
CA ALA A 1158 8.31 -66.58 -57.92
C ALA A 1158 8.33 -66.14 -59.40
N MET A 1159 8.25 -64.84 -59.67
CA MET A 1159 8.26 -64.29 -61.03
C MET A 1159 9.58 -64.56 -61.78
N LEU A 1160 10.72 -64.53 -61.07
CA LEU A 1160 12.02 -64.90 -61.65
C LEU A 1160 12.07 -66.39 -62.05
N THR A 1161 11.46 -67.25 -61.24
CA THR A 1161 11.37 -68.69 -61.53
C THR A 1161 10.50 -68.95 -62.76
N GLU A 1162 9.39 -68.22 -62.91
CA GLU A 1162 8.54 -68.30 -64.12
C GLU A 1162 9.25 -67.75 -65.37
N GLN A 1163 9.98 -66.65 -65.24
CA GLN A 1163 10.72 -66.04 -66.36
C GLN A 1163 11.91 -66.88 -66.85
N THR A 1164 12.53 -67.66 -65.96
CA THR A 1164 13.64 -68.56 -66.30
C THR A 1164 13.18 -69.92 -66.80
N ALA A 1165 11.91 -70.29 -66.57
CA ALA A 1165 11.28 -71.51 -67.05
C ALA A 1165 10.57 -71.36 -68.42
N ALA A 1166 10.27 -70.13 -68.84
CA ALA A 1166 9.73 -69.77 -70.16
C ALA A 1166 10.84 -69.49 -71.17
#